data_AF-A0AAU5IU42-F1
#
_entry.id   AF-A0AAU5IU42-F1
#
_cell.length_a   1.000
_cell.length_b   1.000
_cell.length_c   1.000
_cell.angle_alpha   90.00
_cell.angle_beta   90.00
_cell.angle_gamma   90.00
#
_symmetry.space_group_name_H-M   'P 1'
#
loop_
_entity.id
_entity.type
_entity.pdbx_description
1 polymer ?
#
loop_
_entity_poly.entity_id
_entity_poly.type
_entity_poly.pdbx_seq_one_letter_code
_entity_poly.pdbx_strand_id
1 'polypeptide(L)'
;MTNTTAFDWRSFLLRWSGEWADSLPDDETRDENDEAARRARWLGFPPTSEERIAAMEERLGLRMPPSYREFLKVTDGWRHAGGFVWLLAGTKEAHWHNNESGLADMYEEYLDEDAGPEERREADIWRRGLQLDVESDITHVLMDPEDVDEDGEWAVYTWAGWRGESPERHANFLEFMRDVYREFHSLRARRSDGEPAFANDTTHKLDALVEEARLEALSGGWERAGKALDEAKEYGRPRAAGLGDQIRRLLGQTYMVYFDGLVTDPRYAPELLPPLVAEHAAHSYWDDSTLTFHLRGADGDLVSLAFAMLDQVRNGTYRYTAAGPFGEAVERARELARWGDTDAAWRTLIDALPLWEPLGPDHLAPLGWVADPVLGPLLTPERGRELLSTPRGGQASKPPSPTAGLDPDNLAWLAQPDPANNHTSYRFVLVEGVEPEDLPGRLVDGDGTVLNKPMTYWEAHHKSQHSQRELSSHDDRALMAVGRAGTGWSFAFDGDPAPFNRQRFVSPATAASAGTRAVVVWSGLRTWHGEPFFHLSVARDGAEQYAFTYVEGKIHASGEIPRALDPSQFFGDPVDGGVAERSLLEAVTGEFGACLPRHAIVNGRLHTFATRSWTRPPRDGETYAVIRMHVGVARPADGEQTEDDGPESS
;
A
#
# COMPACT_ATOMS: atom_id res chain seq x y z
N MET A 1 -12.15 3.09 -30.66
CA MET A 1 -12.80 3.36 -31.97
C MET A 1 -14.28 3.06 -31.84
N THR A 2 -15.03 4.04 -31.34
CA THR A 2 -16.48 3.99 -31.17
C THR A 2 -17.07 4.84 -32.28
N ASN A 3 -17.81 4.22 -33.22
CA ASN A 3 -18.50 4.97 -34.25
C ASN A 3 -19.71 5.69 -33.62
N THR A 4 -19.49 6.92 -33.16
CA THR A 4 -20.44 7.74 -32.37
C THR A 4 -21.74 8.02 -33.12
N THR A 5 -21.71 8.02 -34.46
CA THR A 5 -22.89 8.18 -35.33
C THR A 5 -23.84 6.97 -35.33
N ALA A 6 -23.39 5.81 -34.85
CA ALA A 6 -24.20 4.60 -34.75
C ALA A 6 -24.87 4.41 -33.38
N PHE A 7 -24.71 5.37 -32.45
CA PHE A 7 -25.31 5.29 -31.12
C PHE A 7 -26.82 5.56 -31.17
N ASP A 8 -27.61 4.69 -30.53
CA ASP A 8 -29.06 4.83 -30.45
C ASP A 8 -29.46 5.82 -29.34
N TRP A 9 -29.34 7.12 -29.66
CA TRP A 9 -29.75 8.22 -28.79
C TRP A 9 -31.19 8.09 -28.31
N ARG A 10 -32.12 7.68 -29.18
CA ARG A 10 -33.54 7.61 -28.84
C ARG A 10 -33.79 6.58 -27.74
N SER A 11 -33.26 5.37 -27.88
CA SER A 11 -33.43 4.33 -26.86
C SER A 11 -32.74 4.69 -25.54
N PHE A 12 -31.55 5.31 -25.59
CA PHE A 12 -30.84 5.78 -24.41
C PHE A 12 -31.64 6.83 -23.62
N LEU A 13 -32.09 7.89 -24.30
CA LEU A 13 -32.83 9.00 -23.68
C LEU A 13 -34.22 8.58 -23.19
N LEU A 14 -34.90 7.66 -23.90
CA LEU A 14 -36.18 7.10 -23.44
C LEU A 14 -36.02 6.30 -22.15
N ARG A 15 -34.93 5.52 -22.03
CA ARG A 15 -34.62 4.79 -20.80
C ARG A 15 -34.38 5.75 -19.65
N TRP A 16 -33.49 6.73 -19.84
CA TRP A 16 -33.19 7.73 -18.80
C TRP A 16 -34.45 8.47 -18.36
N SER A 17 -35.28 8.94 -19.30
CA SER A 17 -36.53 9.63 -18.96
C SER A 17 -37.48 8.76 -18.12
N GLY A 18 -37.58 7.46 -18.43
CA GLY A 18 -38.38 6.51 -17.66
C GLY A 18 -37.84 6.33 -16.24
N GLU A 19 -36.54 6.07 -16.11
CA GLU A 19 -35.87 5.87 -14.82
C GLU A 19 -35.93 7.12 -13.94
N TRP A 20 -35.77 8.30 -14.52
CA TRP A 20 -35.95 9.57 -13.81
C TRP A 20 -37.39 9.74 -13.31
N ALA A 21 -38.39 9.49 -14.16
CA ALA A 21 -39.79 9.62 -13.80
C ALA A 21 -40.18 8.69 -12.63
N ASP A 22 -39.61 7.49 -12.60
CA ASP A 22 -39.82 6.48 -11.54
C ASP A 22 -39.02 6.80 -10.25
N SER A 23 -37.97 7.62 -10.34
CA SER A 23 -37.11 7.96 -9.20
C SER A 23 -37.70 8.98 -8.21
N LEU A 24 -38.74 9.72 -8.62
CA LEU A 24 -39.26 10.84 -7.84
C LEU A 24 -40.40 10.40 -6.88
N PRO A 25 -40.31 10.65 -5.57
CA PRO A 25 -41.37 10.33 -4.60
C PRO A 25 -42.61 11.19 -4.82
N ASP A 26 -43.79 10.64 -4.59
CA ASP A 26 -45.08 11.25 -4.96
C ASP A 26 -45.43 12.53 -4.19
N ASP A 27 -44.72 12.85 -3.11
CA ASP A 27 -44.99 13.97 -2.19
C ASP A 27 -44.01 15.17 -2.32
N GLU A 28 -43.02 15.10 -3.23
CA GLU A 28 -42.17 16.25 -3.56
C GLU A 28 -42.96 17.33 -4.31
N THR A 29 -42.98 18.57 -3.81
CA THR A 29 -43.47 19.75 -4.55
C THR A 29 -42.57 20.01 -5.75
N ARG A 30 -43.13 19.93 -6.97
CA ARG A 30 -42.42 20.09 -8.25
C ARG A 30 -42.92 21.31 -9.00
N ASP A 31 -42.05 21.88 -9.83
CA ASP A 31 -42.49 22.85 -10.84
C ASP A 31 -43.39 22.17 -11.90
N GLU A 32 -44.26 22.95 -12.54
CA GLU A 32 -45.22 22.48 -13.54
C GLU A 32 -44.53 21.77 -14.73
N ASN A 33 -43.33 22.23 -15.10
CA ASN A 33 -42.57 21.64 -16.20
C ASN A 33 -42.05 20.23 -15.88
N ASP A 34 -41.57 20.01 -14.65
CA ASP A 34 -41.09 18.70 -14.20
C ASP A 34 -42.23 17.71 -14.07
N GLU A 35 -43.38 18.15 -13.58
CA GLU A 35 -44.58 17.31 -13.50
C GLU A 35 -45.13 16.97 -14.91
N ALA A 36 -45.05 17.89 -15.87
CA ALA A 36 -45.37 17.60 -17.26
C ALA A 36 -44.40 16.57 -17.88
N ALA A 37 -43.09 16.73 -17.67
CA ALA A 37 -42.06 15.81 -18.16
C ALA A 37 -42.21 14.41 -17.56
N ARG A 38 -42.47 14.31 -16.24
CA ARG A 38 -42.73 13.04 -15.56
C ARG A 38 -43.94 12.32 -16.12
N ARG A 39 -45.07 13.02 -16.29
CA ARG A 39 -46.29 12.42 -16.88
C ARG A 39 -46.09 11.97 -18.33
N ALA A 40 -45.32 12.74 -19.10
CA ALA A 40 -44.95 12.38 -20.47
C ALA A 40 -43.89 11.27 -20.53
N ARG A 41 -43.21 10.96 -19.41
CA ARG A 41 -42.02 10.10 -19.32
C ARG A 41 -40.95 10.49 -20.34
N TRP A 42 -40.75 11.80 -20.51
CA TRP A 42 -39.83 12.37 -21.47
C TRP A 42 -39.21 13.66 -20.93
N LEU A 43 -37.90 13.65 -20.70
CA LEU A 43 -37.12 14.80 -20.24
C LEU A 43 -36.77 15.78 -21.37
N GLY A 44 -36.68 15.27 -22.59
CA GLY A 44 -36.31 16.04 -23.76
C GLY A 44 -37.40 16.99 -24.26
N PHE A 45 -37.11 17.60 -25.40
CA PHE A 45 -37.98 18.49 -26.15
C PHE A 45 -38.31 17.87 -27.51
N PRO A 46 -39.23 18.45 -28.29
CA PRO A 46 -39.47 17.99 -29.65
C PRO A 46 -38.17 17.94 -30.47
N PRO A 47 -38.01 16.92 -31.35
CA PRO A 47 -36.85 16.80 -32.23
C PRO A 47 -36.58 18.04 -33.08
N THR A 48 -35.30 18.32 -33.33
CA THR A 48 -34.89 19.40 -34.23
C THR A 48 -34.77 18.91 -35.67
N SER A 49 -35.30 19.69 -36.62
CA SER A 49 -35.14 19.41 -38.04
C SER A 49 -33.74 19.82 -38.53
N GLU A 50 -33.27 19.20 -39.60
CA GLU A 50 -31.95 19.47 -40.18
C GLU A 50 -31.79 20.96 -40.54
N GLU A 51 -32.85 21.64 -40.97
CA GLU A 51 -32.81 23.07 -41.29
C GLU A 51 -32.53 23.96 -40.08
N ARG A 52 -33.04 23.58 -38.90
CA ARG A 52 -32.79 24.33 -37.65
C ARG A 52 -31.38 24.10 -37.13
N ILE A 53 -30.86 22.87 -37.26
CA ILE A 53 -29.46 22.57 -36.93
C ILE A 53 -28.54 23.38 -37.86
N ALA A 54 -28.80 23.37 -39.16
CA ALA A 54 -28.03 24.16 -40.13
C ALA A 54 -28.10 25.67 -39.84
N ALA A 55 -29.26 26.19 -39.44
CA ALA A 55 -29.40 27.60 -39.04
C ALA A 55 -28.61 27.94 -37.76
N MET A 56 -28.55 27.02 -36.79
CA MET A 56 -27.69 27.18 -35.61
C MET A 56 -26.21 27.20 -36.01
N GLU A 57 -25.78 26.27 -36.87
CA GLU A 57 -24.39 26.22 -37.36
C GLU A 57 -24.01 27.47 -38.14
N GLU A 58 -24.91 28.00 -38.98
CA GLU A 58 -24.72 29.27 -39.66
C GLU A 58 -24.59 30.43 -38.68
N ARG A 59 -25.42 30.45 -37.62
CA ARG A 59 -25.35 31.45 -36.54
C ARG A 59 -24.04 31.37 -35.74
N LEU A 60 -23.56 30.16 -35.45
CA LEU A 60 -22.36 29.93 -34.65
C LEU A 60 -21.07 29.98 -35.49
N GLY A 61 -21.17 29.85 -36.81
CA GLY A 61 -20.06 29.93 -37.77
C GLY A 61 -19.26 28.62 -37.92
N LEU A 62 -19.64 27.56 -37.22
CA LEU A 62 -18.98 26.25 -37.23
C LEU A 62 -20.00 25.12 -37.37
N ARG A 63 -19.58 24.04 -38.00
CA ARG A 63 -20.36 22.81 -38.04
C ARG A 63 -20.23 22.10 -36.69
N MET A 64 -21.35 21.72 -36.10
CA MET A 64 -21.39 21.07 -34.80
C MET A 64 -20.84 19.64 -34.86
N PRO A 65 -20.29 19.12 -33.74
CA PRO A 65 -19.77 17.77 -33.68
C PRO A 65 -20.87 16.72 -33.96
N PRO A 66 -20.55 15.60 -34.63
CA PRO A 66 -21.56 14.64 -35.09
C PRO A 66 -22.49 14.13 -33.97
N SER A 67 -21.96 13.80 -32.80
CA SER A 67 -22.76 13.29 -31.68
C SER A 67 -23.78 14.30 -31.16
N TYR A 68 -23.43 15.58 -31.05
CA TYR A 68 -24.35 16.64 -30.65
C TYR A 68 -25.44 16.88 -31.70
N ARG A 69 -25.10 16.79 -32.99
CA ARG A 69 -26.08 16.88 -34.08
C ARG A 69 -27.09 15.74 -34.03
N GLU A 70 -26.65 14.49 -33.85
CA GLU A 70 -27.55 13.35 -33.75
C GLU A 70 -28.43 13.41 -32.48
N PHE A 71 -27.89 13.92 -31.37
CA PHE A 71 -28.67 14.22 -30.18
C PHE A 71 -29.79 15.25 -30.47
N LEU A 72 -29.46 16.37 -31.14
CA LEU A 72 -30.44 17.42 -31.49
C LEU A 72 -31.55 16.91 -32.42
N LYS A 73 -31.24 15.96 -33.31
CA LYS A 73 -32.24 15.28 -34.15
C LYS A 73 -33.22 14.41 -33.36
N VAL A 74 -32.91 14.08 -32.11
CA VAL A 74 -33.82 13.37 -31.19
C VAL A 74 -34.50 14.34 -30.23
N THR A 75 -33.81 15.39 -29.78
CA THR A 75 -34.33 16.34 -28.78
C THR A 75 -33.64 17.71 -28.88
N ASP A 76 -34.41 18.81 -28.94
CA ASP A 76 -33.88 20.18 -28.96
C ASP A 76 -33.52 20.68 -27.55
N GLY A 77 -32.49 20.08 -26.94
CA GLY A 77 -32.10 20.32 -25.55
C GLY A 77 -32.53 19.20 -24.60
N TRP A 78 -32.16 19.29 -23.31
CA TRP A 78 -32.42 18.23 -22.34
C TRP A 78 -32.54 18.74 -20.91
N ARG A 79 -33.49 18.19 -20.14
CA ARG A 79 -33.67 18.53 -18.73
C ARG A 79 -32.95 17.55 -17.82
N HIS A 80 -32.48 18.03 -16.67
CA HIS A 80 -31.85 17.21 -15.62
C HIS A 80 -30.70 16.35 -16.18
N ALA A 81 -29.74 17.00 -16.84
CA ALA A 81 -28.49 16.37 -17.27
C ALA A 81 -27.60 16.15 -16.03
N GLY A 82 -27.77 15.00 -15.39
CA GLY A 82 -27.10 14.66 -14.14
C GLY A 82 -27.83 15.23 -12.93
N GLY A 83 -27.08 15.72 -11.95
CA GLY A 83 -27.64 16.36 -10.74
C GLY A 83 -27.62 17.88 -10.77
N PHE A 84 -26.74 18.48 -11.57
CA PHE A 84 -26.36 19.88 -11.42
C PHE A 84 -26.62 20.75 -12.66
N VAL A 85 -26.95 20.14 -13.81
CA VAL A 85 -27.41 20.87 -15.00
C VAL A 85 -28.90 20.62 -15.20
N TRP A 86 -29.73 21.58 -14.82
CA TRP A 86 -31.18 21.50 -14.92
C TRP A 86 -31.68 21.62 -16.35
N LEU A 87 -30.99 22.40 -17.19
CA LEU A 87 -31.29 22.53 -18.62
C LEU A 87 -30.02 22.61 -19.46
N LEU A 88 -29.88 21.66 -20.38
CA LEU A 88 -28.86 21.59 -21.40
C LEU A 88 -29.40 22.19 -22.72
N ALA A 89 -28.55 22.96 -23.39
CA ALA A 89 -28.91 23.77 -24.54
C ALA A 89 -29.45 22.96 -25.72
N GLY A 90 -30.50 23.51 -26.35
CA GLY A 90 -30.92 23.16 -27.69
C GLY A 90 -30.31 24.10 -28.72
N THR A 91 -30.90 24.11 -29.92
CA THR A 91 -30.39 24.89 -31.04
C THR A 91 -30.47 26.41 -30.88
N LYS A 92 -31.34 26.91 -30.01
CA LYS A 92 -31.50 28.35 -29.78
C LYS A 92 -30.59 28.86 -28.69
N GLU A 93 -30.41 28.06 -27.65
CA GLU A 93 -29.75 28.44 -26.41
C GLU A 93 -28.22 28.29 -26.50
N ALA A 94 -27.71 27.38 -27.35
CA ALA A 94 -26.27 27.19 -27.53
C ALA A 94 -25.60 28.47 -28.07
N HIS A 95 -24.56 28.93 -27.37
CA HIS A 95 -23.84 30.17 -27.67
C HIS A 95 -22.37 30.10 -27.21
N TRP A 96 -21.51 30.91 -27.81
CA TRP A 96 -20.12 31.03 -27.38
C TRP A 96 -20.05 31.64 -25.99
N HIS A 97 -19.26 31.04 -25.09
CA HIS A 97 -19.08 31.54 -23.73
C HIS A 97 -18.59 33.00 -23.75
N ASN A 98 -19.22 33.83 -22.92
CA ASN A 98 -19.03 35.27 -22.93
C ASN A 98 -18.18 35.81 -21.77
N ASN A 99 -17.68 34.92 -20.90
CA ASN A 99 -16.88 35.26 -19.72
C ASN A 99 -17.58 36.20 -18.71
N GLU A 100 -18.90 36.16 -18.61
CA GLU A 100 -19.62 36.92 -17.57
C GLU A 100 -19.24 36.48 -16.14
N SER A 101 -18.80 35.23 -15.97
CA SER A 101 -18.31 34.67 -14.70
C SER A 101 -16.90 35.11 -14.31
N GLY A 102 -16.13 35.71 -15.23
CA GLY A 102 -14.72 36.05 -15.03
C GLY A 102 -13.77 34.84 -15.01
N LEU A 103 -14.26 33.62 -15.31
CA LEU A 103 -13.47 32.40 -15.26
C LEU A 103 -12.33 32.37 -16.29
N ALA A 104 -12.53 32.96 -17.47
CA ALA A 104 -11.47 33.06 -18.47
C ALA A 104 -10.31 33.92 -17.97
N ASP A 105 -10.60 35.03 -17.29
CA ASP A 105 -9.56 35.90 -16.75
C ASP A 105 -8.83 35.20 -15.59
N MET A 106 -9.57 34.51 -14.73
CA MET A 106 -9.02 33.75 -13.61
C MET A 106 -8.06 32.66 -14.07
N TYR A 107 -8.46 31.82 -15.04
CA TYR A 107 -7.62 30.72 -15.52
C TYR A 107 -6.42 31.22 -16.32
N GLU A 108 -6.53 32.33 -17.05
CA GLU A 108 -5.39 32.98 -17.71
C GLU A 108 -4.36 33.51 -16.69
N GLU A 109 -4.80 34.06 -15.56
CA GLU A 109 -3.88 34.54 -14.50
C GLU A 109 -3.08 33.40 -13.84
N TYR A 110 -3.59 32.17 -13.87
CA TYR A 110 -2.89 31.00 -13.34
C TYR A 110 -1.87 30.40 -14.31
N LEU A 111 -1.81 30.84 -15.57
CA LEU A 111 -0.80 30.38 -16.52
C LEU A 111 0.54 31.09 -16.26
N ASP A 112 1.60 30.31 -16.02
CA ASP A 112 2.97 30.80 -16.02
C ASP A 112 3.70 30.51 -17.35
N GLU A 113 4.96 30.94 -17.46
CA GLU A 113 5.77 30.76 -18.68
C GLU A 113 6.06 29.27 -18.99
N ASP A 114 6.01 28.41 -17.96
CA ASP A 114 6.30 26.97 -18.03
C ASP A 114 5.03 26.11 -18.22
N ALA A 115 3.83 26.73 -18.23
CA ALA A 115 2.56 26.04 -18.35
C ALA A 115 2.49 25.09 -19.56
N GLY A 116 2.08 23.86 -19.30
CA GLY A 116 2.02 22.78 -20.27
C GLY A 116 0.86 22.92 -21.28
N PRO A 117 0.83 22.08 -22.34
CA PRO A 117 -0.25 22.12 -23.33
C PRO A 117 -1.64 21.81 -22.78
N GLU A 118 -1.75 21.13 -21.63
CA GLU A 118 -3.00 20.78 -20.99
C GLU A 118 -3.58 21.95 -20.19
N GLU A 119 -2.78 22.55 -19.30
CA GLU A 119 -3.13 23.76 -18.54
C GLU A 119 -3.54 24.92 -19.47
N ARG A 120 -2.85 25.10 -20.61
CA ARG A 120 -3.24 26.09 -21.62
C ARG A 120 -4.60 25.79 -22.25
N ARG A 121 -4.92 24.52 -22.52
CA ARG A 121 -6.26 24.14 -23.01
C ARG A 121 -7.34 24.42 -21.97
N GLU A 122 -7.07 24.13 -20.70
CA GLU A 122 -7.98 24.41 -19.58
C GLU A 122 -8.27 25.90 -19.39
N ALA A 123 -7.35 26.78 -19.76
CA ALA A 123 -7.59 28.22 -19.79
C ALA A 123 -8.30 28.68 -21.06
N ASP A 124 -7.83 28.23 -22.24
CA ASP A 124 -8.36 28.64 -23.54
C ASP A 124 -9.85 28.31 -23.71
N ILE A 125 -10.32 27.19 -23.14
CA ILE A 125 -11.72 26.75 -23.24
C ILE A 125 -12.71 27.83 -22.76
N TRP A 126 -12.32 28.65 -21.80
CA TRP A 126 -13.16 29.75 -21.31
C TRP A 126 -13.26 30.93 -22.28
N ARG A 127 -12.40 31.03 -23.30
CA ARG A 127 -12.47 32.09 -24.33
C ARG A 127 -13.19 31.65 -25.59
N ARG A 128 -13.08 30.36 -25.95
CA ARG A 128 -13.57 29.82 -27.23
C ARG A 128 -14.63 28.73 -27.10
N GLY A 129 -14.95 28.30 -25.88
CA GLY A 129 -15.88 27.21 -25.63
C GLY A 129 -17.31 27.54 -26.06
N LEU A 130 -17.98 26.57 -26.69
CA LEU A 130 -19.41 26.62 -26.92
C LEU A 130 -20.14 26.17 -25.65
N GLN A 131 -20.88 27.08 -25.02
CA GLN A 131 -21.57 26.83 -23.75
C GLN A 131 -22.92 26.13 -23.96
N LEU A 132 -23.15 25.08 -23.17
CA LEU A 132 -24.34 24.23 -23.22
C LEU A 132 -25.17 24.23 -21.94
N ASP A 133 -24.62 24.61 -20.79
CA ASP A 133 -25.37 24.80 -19.54
C ASP A 133 -26.25 26.06 -19.65
N VAL A 134 -27.57 25.88 -19.79
CA VAL A 134 -28.53 26.99 -19.83
C VAL A 134 -29.00 27.35 -18.42
N GLU A 135 -29.26 26.32 -17.63
CA GLU A 135 -29.64 26.43 -16.23
C GLU A 135 -28.89 25.35 -15.45
N SER A 136 -28.04 25.77 -14.52
CA SER A 136 -27.21 24.86 -13.71
C SER A 136 -26.97 25.42 -12.32
N ASP A 137 -26.72 24.53 -11.37
CA ASP A 137 -26.15 24.90 -10.08
C ASP A 137 -24.66 25.11 -10.32
N ILE A 138 -24.21 26.33 -10.61
CA ILE A 138 -22.79 26.76 -10.72
C ILE A 138 -21.89 25.72 -11.46
N THR A 139 -22.43 25.09 -12.51
CA THR A 139 -21.75 24.07 -13.33
C THR A 139 -21.73 24.54 -14.77
N HIS A 140 -20.54 24.66 -15.34
CA HIS A 140 -20.33 25.01 -16.73
C HIS A 140 -20.05 23.77 -17.57
N VAL A 141 -20.63 23.72 -18.77
CA VAL A 141 -20.46 22.67 -19.78
C VAL A 141 -20.10 23.34 -21.10
N LEU A 142 -18.84 23.19 -21.50
CA LEU A 142 -18.26 23.86 -22.67
C LEU A 142 -17.77 22.82 -23.68
N MET A 143 -18.01 23.02 -24.98
CA MET A 143 -17.38 22.21 -26.04
C MET A 143 -16.26 23.00 -26.71
N ASP A 144 -15.10 22.38 -26.90
CA ASP A 144 -13.94 23.03 -27.50
C ASP A 144 -13.88 22.79 -29.03
N PRO A 145 -14.06 23.82 -29.88
CA PRO A 145 -13.93 23.67 -31.32
C PRO A 145 -12.49 23.40 -31.82
N GLU A 146 -11.47 23.56 -30.97
CA GLU A 146 -10.06 23.33 -31.33
C GLU A 146 -9.49 22.04 -30.72
N ASP A 147 -10.20 21.39 -29.79
CA ASP A 147 -9.88 20.06 -29.28
C ASP A 147 -10.78 19.01 -29.95
N VAL A 148 -10.40 18.66 -31.19
CA VAL A 148 -11.20 17.83 -32.09
C VAL A 148 -10.49 16.50 -32.35
N ASP A 149 -11.23 15.40 -32.25
CA ASP A 149 -10.73 14.07 -32.55
C ASP A 149 -10.76 13.72 -34.06
N GLU A 150 -10.30 12.51 -34.41
CA GLU A 150 -10.26 12.03 -35.80
C GLU A 150 -11.66 11.89 -36.44
N ASP A 151 -12.71 11.76 -35.64
CA ASP A 151 -14.10 11.61 -36.08
C ASP A 151 -14.81 12.98 -36.22
N GLY A 152 -14.13 14.08 -35.88
CA GLY A 152 -14.68 15.43 -35.90
C GLY A 152 -15.51 15.75 -34.66
N GLU A 153 -15.41 14.94 -33.60
CA GLU A 153 -16.04 15.23 -32.32
C GLU A 153 -15.22 16.25 -31.54
N TRP A 154 -15.90 17.14 -30.84
CA TRP A 154 -15.29 18.14 -29.98
C TRP A 154 -15.26 17.62 -28.54
N ALA A 155 -14.14 17.82 -27.85
CA ALA A 155 -14.06 17.54 -26.42
C ALA A 155 -15.06 18.40 -25.64
N VAL A 156 -15.61 17.83 -24.56
CA VAL A 156 -16.51 18.55 -23.65
C VAL A 156 -15.79 18.73 -22.32
N TYR A 157 -15.80 19.95 -21.79
CA TYR A 157 -15.24 20.31 -20.51
C TYR A 157 -16.35 20.63 -19.53
N THR A 158 -16.30 20.03 -18.34
CA THR A 158 -17.21 20.36 -17.24
C THR A 158 -16.43 21.00 -16.09
N TRP A 159 -17.01 22.03 -15.49
CA TRP A 159 -16.40 22.67 -14.33
C TRP A 159 -17.49 23.07 -13.34
N ALA A 160 -17.27 22.79 -12.06
CA ALA A 160 -18.20 23.14 -11.00
C ALA A 160 -17.46 23.90 -9.88
N GLY A 161 -17.98 25.06 -9.50
CA GLY A 161 -17.28 25.99 -8.60
C GLY A 161 -17.01 25.44 -7.19
N TRP A 162 -17.73 24.40 -6.76
CA TRP A 162 -17.51 23.75 -5.47
C TRP A 162 -16.59 22.54 -5.51
N ARG A 163 -16.21 22.03 -6.71
CA ARG A 163 -15.28 20.90 -6.81
C ARG A 163 -13.86 21.32 -6.43
N GLY A 164 -13.49 22.59 -6.68
CA GLY A 164 -12.16 23.10 -6.39
C GLY A 164 -11.06 22.45 -7.24
N GLU A 165 -11.44 21.87 -8.38
CA GLU A 165 -10.58 21.15 -9.33
C GLU A 165 -10.59 21.87 -10.70
N SER A 166 -9.61 21.55 -11.54
CA SER A 166 -9.56 21.97 -12.95
C SER A 166 -10.77 21.43 -13.75
N PRO A 167 -11.11 22.04 -14.91
CA PRO A 167 -12.18 21.54 -15.76
C PRO A 167 -11.95 20.08 -16.19
N GLU A 168 -12.92 19.21 -15.94
CA GLU A 168 -12.87 17.80 -16.30
C GLU A 168 -13.14 17.63 -17.81
N ARG A 169 -12.22 16.97 -18.52
CA ARG A 169 -12.31 16.76 -19.97
C ARG A 169 -12.94 15.41 -20.32
N HIS A 170 -14.04 15.44 -21.06
CA HIS A 170 -14.63 14.28 -21.74
C HIS A 170 -14.26 14.27 -23.23
N ALA A 171 -14.09 13.07 -23.79
CA ALA A 171 -13.63 12.92 -25.18
C ALA A 171 -14.60 13.53 -26.21
N ASN A 172 -15.91 13.47 -25.97
CA ASN A 172 -16.95 14.00 -26.85
C ASN A 172 -18.29 14.13 -26.11
N PHE A 173 -19.30 14.70 -26.80
CA PHE A 173 -20.63 14.93 -26.22
C PHE A 173 -21.36 13.64 -25.83
N LEU A 174 -21.14 12.52 -26.53
CA LEU A 174 -21.72 11.24 -26.13
C LEU A 174 -21.14 10.75 -24.78
N GLU A 175 -19.82 10.82 -24.61
CA GLU A 175 -19.17 10.41 -23.35
C GLU A 175 -19.58 11.32 -22.19
N PHE A 176 -19.70 12.64 -22.42
CA PHE A 176 -20.31 13.57 -21.46
C PHE A 176 -21.73 13.12 -21.06
N MET A 177 -22.60 12.82 -22.04
CA MET A 177 -23.98 12.39 -21.76
C MET A 177 -24.06 11.05 -21.01
N ARG A 178 -23.10 10.14 -21.21
CA ARG A 178 -22.99 8.90 -20.42
C ARG A 178 -22.53 9.17 -19.00
N ASP A 179 -21.65 10.15 -18.82
CA ASP A 179 -21.13 10.54 -17.50
C ASP A 179 -22.21 11.20 -16.64
N VAL A 180 -22.95 12.17 -17.18
CA VAL A 180 -24.08 12.76 -16.45
C VAL A 180 -25.22 11.76 -16.19
N TYR A 181 -25.38 10.73 -17.04
CA TYR A 181 -26.29 9.61 -16.75
C TYR A 181 -25.81 8.72 -15.60
N ARG A 182 -24.50 8.49 -15.49
CA ARG A 182 -23.85 7.83 -14.34
C ARG A 182 -24.02 8.65 -13.08
N GLU A 183 -23.78 9.97 -13.16
CA GLU A 183 -23.96 10.91 -12.05
C GLU A 183 -25.40 10.88 -11.52
N PHE A 184 -26.41 10.92 -12.40
CA PHE A 184 -27.82 10.78 -12.02
C PHE A 184 -28.05 9.53 -11.17
N HIS A 185 -27.52 8.38 -11.59
CA HIS A 185 -27.67 7.13 -10.82
C HIS A 185 -26.95 7.20 -9.47
N SER A 186 -25.70 7.69 -9.46
CA SER A 186 -24.86 7.79 -8.27
C SER A 186 -25.48 8.68 -7.20
N LEU A 187 -26.02 9.85 -7.59
CA LEU A 187 -26.70 10.77 -6.67
C LEU A 187 -27.99 10.17 -6.11
N ARG A 188 -28.77 9.47 -6.95
CA ARG A 188 -30.01 8.79 -6.50
C ARG A 188 -29.74 7.62 -5.57
N ALA A 189 -28.58 6.97 -5.69
CA ALA A 189 -28.18 5.90 -4.78
C ALA A 189 -27.83 6.39 -3.37
N ARG A 190 -27.45 7.66 -3.20
CA ARG A 190 -27.03 8.27 -1.92
C ARG A 190 -28.17 8.89 -1.09
N ARG A 191 -29.43 8.47 -1.31
CA ARG A 191 -30.58 8.97 -0.52
C ARG A 191 -30.48 8.58 0.96
N SER A 192 -31.07 9.42 1.83
CA SER A 192 -31.05 9.29 3.28
C SER A 192 -31.48 7.91 3.79
N ASP A 193 -30.94 7.51 4.95
CA ASP A 193 -31.30 6.27 5.63
C ASP A 193 -32.81 6.13 5.80
N GLY A 194 -33.37 5.03 5.28
CA GLY A 194 -34.80 4.69 5.38
C GLY A 194 -35.60 4.84 4.09
N GLU A 195 -35.06 5.46 3.05
CA GLU A 195 -35.69 5.50 1.72
C GLU A 195 -35.51 4.16 0.95
N PRO A 196 -36.48 3.76 0.10
CA PRO A 196 -36.33 2.59 -0.75
C PRO A 196 -35.12 2.71 -1.67
N ALA A 197 -34.38 1.61 -1.83
CA ALA A 197 -33.24 1.57 -2.74
C ALA A 197 -33.67 1.96 -4.17
N PHE A 198 -32.90 2.85 -4.80
CA PHE A 198 -33.13 3.23 -6.18
C PHE A 198 -32.92 2.01 -7.10
N ALA A 199 -34.04 1.45 -7.57
CA ALA A 199 -34.11 0.21 -8.32
C ALA A 199 -34.85 0.41 -9.64
N ASN A 200 -34.17 0.11 -10.74
CA ASN A 200 -34.65 0.13 -12.11
C ASN A 200 -33.91 -0.93 -12.95
N ASP A 201 -34.23 -1.06 -14.24
CA ASP A 201 -33.61 -2.06 -15.12
C ASP A 201 -32.08 -1.91 -15.23
N THR A 202 -31.57 -0.68 -15.23
CA THR A 202 -30.12 -0.40 -15.28
C THR A 202 -29.44 -0.82 -13.99
N THR A 203 -30.01 -0.47 -12.84
CA THR A 203 -29.45 -0.87 -11.55
C THR A 203 -29.52 -2.37 -11.34
N HIS A 204 -30.58 -3.05 -11.79
CA HIS A 204 -30.66 -4.52 -11.71
C HIS A 204 -29.59 -5.21 -12.57
N LYS A 205 -29.29 -4.66 -13.75
CA LYS A 205 -28.18 -5.16 -14.58
C LYS A 205 -26.84 -4.95 -13.91
N LEU A 206 -26.62 -3.79 -13.28
CA LEU A 206 -25.38 -3.51 -12.56
C LEU A 206 -25.25 -4.36 -11.30
N ASP A 207 -26.34 -4.64 -10.58
CA ASP A 207 -26.32 -5.55 -9.43
C ASP A 207 -25.98 -6.99 -9.85
N ALA A 208 -26.47 -7.43 -11.02
CA ALA A 208 -26.05 -8.70 -11.63
C ALA A 208 -24.57 -8.67 -12.03
N LEU A 209 -24.09 -7.57 -12.60
CA LEU A 209 -22.67 -7.37 -12.93
C LEU A 209 -21.77 -7.44 -11.69
N VAL A 210 -22.18 -6.84 -10.56
CA VAL A 210 -21.46 -6.93 -9.28
C VAL A 210 -21.38 -8.38 -8.80
N GLU A 211 -22.47 -9.14 -8.93
CA GLU A 211 -22.48 -10.56 -8.54
C GLU A 211 -21.61 -11.42 -9.47
N GLU A 212 -21.65 -11.17 -10.78
CA GLU A 212 -20.75 -11.80 -11.75
C GLU A 212 -19.28 -11.47 -11.45
N ALA A 213 -18.97 -10.20 -11.18
CA ALA A 213 -17.64 -9.75 -10.81
C ALA A 213 -17.15 -10.41 -9.51
N ARG A 214 -18.04 -10.58 -8.53
CA ARG A 214 -17.73 -11.29 -7.29
C ARG A 214 -17.33 -12.74 -7.55
N LEU A 215 -18.12 -13.47 -8.34
CA LEU A 215 -17.83 -14.86 -8.70
C LEU A 215 -16.54 -14.98 -9.52
N GLU A 216 -16.34 -14.06 -10.47
CA GLU A 216 -15.12 -13.95 -11.28
C GLU A 216 -13.89 -13.73 -10.39
N ALA A 217 -13.95 -12.81 -9.42
CA ALA A 217 -12.86 -12.57 -8.46
C ALA A 217 -12.54 -13.79 -7.60
N LEU A 218 -13.56 -14.51 -7.12
CA LEU A 218 -13.39 -15.75 -6.35
C LEU A 218 -12.81 -16.89 -7.20
N SER A 219 -13.04 -16.88 -8.51
CA SER A 219 -12.49 -17.86 -9.43
C SER A 219 -11.04 -17.58 -9.85
N GLY A 220 -10.48 -16.43 -9.47
CA GLY A 220 -9.12 -15.98 -9.81
C GLY A 220 -9.05 -14.81 -10.81
N GLY A 221 -10.19 -14.39 -11.38
CA GLY A 221 -10.27 -13.39 -12.45
C GLY A 221 -10.30 -11.94 -11.99
N TRP A 222 -9.44 -11.56 -11.05
CA TRP A 222 -9.52 -10.28 -10.34
C TRP A 222 -9.41 -9.04 -11.24
N GLU A 223 -8.71 -9.08 -12.37
CA GLU A 223 -8.59 -7.94 -13.30
C GLU A 223 -9.92 -7.60 -13.97
N ARG A 224 -10.65 -8.62 -14.42
CA ARG A 224 -11.98 -8.44 -15.04
C ARG A 224 -13.00 -8.02 -13.97
N ALA A 225 -12.94 -8.67 -12.81
CA ALA A 225 -13.79 -8.32 -11.68
C ALA A 225 -13.58 -6.87 -11.22
N GLY A 226 -12.32 -6.41 -11.09
CA GLY A 226 -12.00 -5.04 -10.70
C GLY A 226 -12.62 -4.01 -11.64
N LYS A 227 -12.49 -4.21 -12.96
CA LYS A 227 -13.10 -3.32 -13.96
C LYS A 227 -14.63 -3.26 -13.85
N ALA A 228 -15.28 -4.42 -13.68
CA ALA A 228 -16.73 -4.49 -13.54
C ALA A 228 -17.23 -3.85 -12.22
N LEU A 229 -16.46 -4.00 -11.13
CA LEU A 229 -16.75 -3.35 -9.84
C LEU A 229 -16.55 -1.84 -9.91
N ASP A 230 -15.52 -1.37 -10.63
CA ASP A 230 -15.30 0.06 -10.83
C ASP A 230 -16.42 0.68 -11.68
N GLU A 231 -16.85 0.01 -12.75
CA GLU A 231 -18.04 0.43 -13.52
C GLU A 231 -19.28 0.53 -12.62
N ALA A 232 -19.59 -0.50 -11.83
CA ALA A 232 -20.74 -0.45 -10.93
C ALA A 232 -20.61 0.61 -9.83
N LYS A 233 -19.38 0.88 -9.35
CA LYS A 233 -19.09 1.93 -8.36
C LYS A 233 -19.42 3.32 -8.92
N GLU A 234 -19.15 3.59 -10.20
CA GLU A 234 -19.48 4.88 -10.84
C GLU A 234 -20.98 5.19 -10.83
N TYR A 235 -21.83 4.16 -10.91
CA TYR A 235 -23.29 4.28 -10.76
C TYR A 235 -23.77 4.29 -9.29
N GLY A 236 -22.84 4.32 -8.32
CA GLY A 236 -23.14 4.29 -6.90
C GLY A 236 -23.74 2.97 -6.43
N ARG A 237 -23.47 1.85 -7.10
CA ARG A 237 -24.07 0.57 -6.69
C ARG A 237 -23.55 0.11 -5.33
N PRO A 238 -24.44 -0.36 -4.44
CA PRO A 238 -24.04 -0.95 -3.16
C PRO A 238 -23.05 -2.10 -3.36
N ARG A 239 -22.18 -2.33 -2.38
CA ARG A 239 -21.18 -3.42 -2.34
C ARG A 239 -20.00 -3.24 -3.32
N ALA A 240 -20.18 -2.57 -4.46
CA ALA A 240 -19.18 -2.46 -5.51
C ALA A 240 -17.85 -1.86 -5.02
N ALA A 241 -17.92 -0.73 -4.28
CA ALA A 241 -16.75 -0.08 -3.70
C ALA A 241 -16.03 -0.99 -2.70
N GLY A 242 -16.75 -1.52 -1.70
CA GLY A 242 -16.16 -2.37 -0.67
C GLY A 242 -15.58 -3.70 -1.18
N LEU A 243 -16.16 -4.28 -2.23
CA LEU A 243 -15.60 -5.45 -2.93
C LEU A 243 -14.32 -5.07 -3.70
N GLY A 244 -14.35 -3.97 -4.47
CA GLY A 244 -13.18 -3.49 -5.22
C GLY A 244 -12.01 -3.11 -4.31
N ASP A 245 -12.31 -2.54 -3.14
CA ASP A 245 -11.33 -2.14 -2.14
C ASP A 245 -10.56 -3.33 -1.55
N GLN A 246 -11.18 -4.52 -1.43
CA GLN A 246 -10.48 -5.74 -1.03
C GLN A 246 -9.42 -6.17 -2.07
N ILE A 247 -9.73 -6.00 -3.36
CA ILE A 247 -8.78 -6.25 -4.45
C ILE A 247 -7.64 -5.22 -4.39
N ARG A 248 -7.96 -3.93 -4.31
CA ARG A 248 -6.98 -2.83 -4.23
C ARG A 248 -6.05 -2.97 -3.04
N ARG A 249 -6.57 -3.37 -1.87
CA ARG A 249 -5.78 -3.59 -0.65
C ARG A 249 -4.68 -4.63 -0.88
N LEU A 250 -5.01 -5.74 -1.52
CA LEU A 250 -4.05 -6.82 -1.82
C LEU A 250 -3.02 -6.41 -2.89
N LEU A 251 -3.37 -5.47 -3.76
CA LEU A 251 -2.45 -4.89 -4.75
C LEU A 251 -1.54 -3.79 -4.16
N GLY A 252 -1.64 -3.49 -2.87
CA GLY A 252 -0.86 -2.45 -2.20
C GLY A 252 -1.37 -1.02 -2.46
N GLN A 253 -2.56 -0.87 -3.04
CA GLN A 253 -3.20 0.44 -3.24
C GLN A 253 -3.98 0.81 -1.99
N THR A 254 -3.32 1.37 -0.98
CA THR A 254 -3.92 1.55 0.35
C THR A 254 -4.61 2.89 0.57
N TYR A 255 -4.14 3.96 -0.06
CA TYR A 255 -4.54 5.36 0.16
C TYR A 255 -6.00 5.70 -0.22
N MET A 256 -6.73 4.80 -0.89
CA MET A 256 -8.15 4.97 -1.25
C MET A 256 -9.02 3.76 -0.87
N VAL A 257 -8.56 2.94 0.09
CA VAL A 257 -9.29 1.74 0.54
C VAL A 257 -9.96 2.04 1.86
N TYR A 258 -11.29 2.10 1.85
CA TYR A 258 -12.11 2.39 3.03
C TYR A 258 -13.11 1.27 3.34
N PHE A 259 -13.33 0.37 2.38
CA PHE A 259 -14.34 -0.69 2.48
C PHE A 259 -15.74 -0.14 2.75
N ASP A 260 -16.11 0.91 2.01
CA ASP A 260 -17.35 1.67 2.18
C ASP A 260 -18.57 0.76 2.33
N GLY A 261 -19.32 0.97 3.43
CA GLY A 261 -20.53 0.21 3.77
C GLY A 261 -20.30 -1.21 4.29
N LEU A 262 -19.06 -1.74 4.24
CA LEU A 262 -18.74 -3.09 4.71
C LEU A 262 -17.97 -3.11 6.03
N VAL A 263 -17.05 -2.16 6.27
CA VAL A 263 -16.25 -2.14 7.50
C VAL A 263 -17.09 -1.92 8.76
N THR A 264 -18.23 -1.25 8.62
CA THR A 264 -19.17 -0.98 9.72
C THR A 264 -20.14 -2.13 9.98
N ASP A 265 -20.21 -3.14 9.11
CA ASP A 265 -21.01 -4.34 9.33
C ASP A 265 -20.25 -5.30 10.28
N PRO A 266 -20.82 -5.66 11.44
CA PRO A 266 -20.20 -6.59 12.39
C PRO A 266 -19.81 -7.94 11.80
N ARG A 267 -20.48 -8.38 10.71
CA ARG A 267 -20.16 -9.63 10.01
C ARG A 267 -18.78 -9.57 9.33
N TYR A 268 -18.39 -8.42 8.77
CA TYR A 268 -17.16 -8.28 7.99
C TYR A 268 -16.05 -7.55 8.76
N ALA A 269 -16.39 -6.85 9.84
CA ALA A 269 -15.43 -6.15 10.70
C ALA A 269 -14.19 -6.98 11.09
N PRO A 270 -14.27 -8.28 11.43
CA PRO A 270 -13.08 -9.08 11.78
C PRO A 270 -12.03 -9.18 10.66
N GLU A 271 -12.42 -8.97 9.41
CA GLU A 271 -11.55 -9.10 8.23
C GLU A 271 -11.18 -7.75 7.62
N LEU A 272 -12.08 -6.76 7.67
CA LEU A 272 -11.92 -5.46 7.00
C LEU A 272 -11.43 -4.35 7.93
N LEU A 273 -11.73 -4.41 9.23
CA LEU A 273 -11.25 -3.43 10.21
C LEU A 273 -9.72 -3.51 10.42
N PRO A 274 -9.10 -4.71 10.55
CA PRO A 274 -7.66 -4.80 10.75
C PRO A 274 -6.80 -4.11 9.68
N PRO A 275 -6.98 -4.36 8.36
CA PRO A 275 -6.18 -3.68 7.35
C PRO A 275 -6.39 -2.16 7.35
N LEU A 276 -7.60 -1.67 7.63
CA LEU A 276 -7.89 -0.24 7.76
C LEU A 276 -7.14 0.38 8.95
N VAL A 277 -7.19 -0.27 10.11
CA VAL A 277 -6.49 0.17 11.33
C VAL A 277 -4.98 0.11 11.17
N ALA A 278 -4.45 -0.92 10.50
CA ALA A 278 -3.03 -1.03 10.21
C ALA A 278 -2.52 0.09 9.29
N GLU A 279 -3.32 0.49 8.30
CA GLU A 279 -3.00 1.65 7.45
C GLU A 279 -2.92 2.94 8.27
N HIS A 280 -3.91 3.16 9.12
CA HIS A 280 -3.97 4.31 10.00
C HIS A 280 -2.79 4.33 10.99
N ALA A 281 -2.42 3.18 11.55
CA ALA A 281 -1.28 3.04 12.45
C ALA A 281 0.06 3.37 11.77
N ALA A 282 0.22 3.08 10.48
CA ALA A 282 1.42 3.38 9.71
C ALA A 282 1.59 4.89 9.43
N HIS A 283 0.49 5.64 9.40
CA HIS A 283 0.46 7.09 9.14
C HIS A 283 0.42 7.86 10.46
N SER A 284 1.52 7.82 11.21
CA SER A 284 1.65 8.35 12.59
C SER A 284 1.43 9.87 12.76
N TYR A 285 1.30 10.62 11.67
CA TYR A 285 0.94 12.04 11.69
C TYR A 285 -0.57 12.30 11.67
N TRP A 286 -1.39 11.27 11.43
CA TRP A 286 -2.85 11.38 11.51
C TRP A 286 -3.28 11.46 12.97
N ASP A 287 -4.20 12.39 13.25
CA ASP A 287 -4.88 12.44 14.53
C ASP A 287 -5.78 11.21 14.65
N ASP A 288 -5.72 10.52 15.78
CA ASP A 288 -6.51 9.31 16.07
C ASP A 288 -8.02 9.54 15.90
N SER A 289 -8.47 10.80 16.05
CA SER A 289 -9.87 11.18 15.78
C SER A 289 -10.29 10.94 14.33
N THR A 290 -9.36 10.98 13.36
CA THR A 290 -9.66 10.79 11.93
C THR A 290 -10.05 9.34 11.60
N LEU A 291 -9.69 8.36 12.44
CA LEU A 291 -10.18 6.99 12.28
C LEU A 291 -11.72 6.91 12.32
N THR A 292 -12.36 7.77 13.10
CA THR A 292 -13.84 7.81 13.20
C THR A 292 -14.50 8.27 11.89
N PHE A 293 -13.78 9.00 11.03
CA PHE A 293 -14.30 9.42 9.74
C PHE A 293 -14.58 8.22 8.82
N HIS A 294 -13.67 7.23 8.82
CA HIS A 294 -13.81 5.99 8.06
C HIS A 294 -14.80 5.00 8.69
N LEU A 295 -15.20 5.24 9.94
CA LEU A 295 -16.19 4.45 10.67
C LEU A 295 -17.52 5.20 10.80
N ARG A 296 -17.81 6.17 9.92
CA ARG A 296 -19.08 6.90 9.95
C ARG A 296 -20.25 5.91 9.80
N GLY A 297 -21.19 5.97 10.73
CA GLY A 297 -22.33 5.05 10.80
C GLY A 297 -22.08 3.78 11.63
N ALA A 298 -20.88 3.58 12.17
CA ALA A 298 -20.60 2.55 13.17
C ALA A 298 -21.28 2.85 14.51
N ASP A 299 -21.62 1.79 15.24
CA ASP A 299 -22.01 1.91 16.65
C ASP A 299 -20.78 2.18 17.55
N GLY A 300 -21.05 2.57 18.80
CA GLY A 300 -19.99 2.88 19.77
C GLY A 300 -19.12 1.66 20.14
N ASP A 301 -19.65 0.44 20.02
CA ASP A 301 -18.93 -0.78 20.34
C ASP A 301 -17.88 -1.08 19.27
N LEU A 302 -18.22 -0.91 17.99
CA LEU A 302 -17.30 -1.08 16.87
C LEU A 302 -16.21 0.00 16.86
N VAL A 303 -16.54 1.24 17.18
CA VAL A 303 -15.55 2.32 17.33
C VAL A 303 -14.57 1.99 18.48
N SER A 304 -15.07 1.49 19.61
CA SER A 304 -14.23 1.06 20.73
C SER A 304 -13.31 -0.10 20.36
N LEU A 305 -13.82 -1.07 19.59
CA LEU A 305 -13.03 -2.18 19.04
C LEU A 305 -11.91 -1.67 18.13
N ALA A 306 -12.18 -0.68 17.27
CA ALA A 306 -11.20 -0.11 16.37
C ALA A 306 -10.03 0.55 17.12
N PHE A 307 -10.32 1.33 18.18
CA PHE A 307 -9.27 1.93 19.01
C PHE A 307 -8.47 0.90 19.82
N ALA A 308 -9.13 -0.14 20.36
CA ALA A 308 -8.43 -1.23 21.03
C ALA A 308 -7.50 -1.98 20.07
N MET A 309 -7.94 -2.19 18.82
CA MET A 309 -7.13 -2.81 17.77
C MET A 309 -5.98 -1.89 17.35
N LEU A 310 -6.19 -0.58 17.26
CA LEU A 310 -5.15 0.40 16.94
C LEU A 310 -4.01 0.34 17.96
N ASP A 311 -4.33 0.29 19.25
CA ASP A 311 -3.34 0.11 20.31
C ASP A 311 -2.60 -1.23 20.15
N GLN A 312 -3.33 -2.33 19.89
CA GLN A 312 -2.71 -3.64 19.67
C GLN A 312 -1.76 -3.66 18.47
N VAL A 313 -2.13 -3.02 17.36
CA VAL A 313 -1.32 -2.95 16.14
C VAL A 313 -0.07 -2.09 16.37
N ARG A 314 -0.21 -0.91 16.98
CA ARG A 314 0.92 -0.04 17.37
C ARG A 314 1.90 -0.74 18.31
N ASN A 315 1.37 -1.53 19.24
CA ASN A 315 2.17 -2.32 20.18
C ASN A 315 2.71 -3.64 19.58
N GLY A 316 2.38 -3.98 18.34
CA GLY A 316 2.80 -5.23 17.69
C GLY A 316 2.24 -6.48 18.37
N THR A 317 1.07 -6.39 19.00
CA THR A 317 0.43 -7.47 19.76
C THR A 317 -0.83 -8.03 19.11
N TYR A 318 -1.37 -7.35 18.09
CA TYR A 318 -2.50 -7.85 17.33
C TYR A 318 -2.17 -9.24 16.75
N ARG A 319 -3.13 -10.16 16.84
CA ARG A 319 -2.99 -11.53 16.32
C ARG A 319 -4.23 -11.87 15.53
N TYR A 320 -4.03 -12.18 14.27
CA TYR A 320 -5.13 -12.64 13.43
C TYR A 320 -5.42 -14.12 13.71
N THR A 321 -6.71 -14.45 13.77
CA THR A 321 -7.20 -15.82 13.92
C THR A 321 -8.41 -16.02 13.02
N ALA A 322 -8.51 -17.19 12.41
CA ALA A 322 -9.65 -17.58 11.58
C ALA A 322 -10.14 -18.98 12.00
N ALA A 323 -11.37 -19.32 11.62
CA ALA A 323 -11.92 -20.65 11.88
C ALA A 323 -11.56 -21.65 10.76
N GLY A 324 -11.65 -22.94 11.08
CA GLY A 324 -11.52 -24.02 10.10
C GLY A 324 -10.10 -24.25 9.58
N PRO A 325 -9.96 -25.00 8.46
CA PRO A 325 -8.65 -25.40 7.90
C PRO A 325 -7.75 -24.20 7.54
N PHE A 326 -8.35 -23.09 7.09
CA PHE A 326 -7.61 -21.87 6.82
C PHE A 326 -7.01 -21.27 8.10
N GLY A 327 -7.76 -21.27 9.21
CA GLY A 327 -7.25 -20.85 10.52
C GLY A 327 -6.06 -21.68 11.01
N GLU A 328 -6.10 -23.00 10.83
CA GLU A 328 -4.96 -23.88 11.16
C GLU A 328 -3.74 -23.59 10.29
N ALA A 329 -3.95 -23.22 9.02
CA ALA A 329 -2.87 -22.80 8.13
C ALA A 329 -2.30 -21.44 8.53
N VAL A 330 -3.12 -20.49 8.96
CA VAL A 330 -2.70 -19.18 9.51
C VAL A 330 -1.75 -19.37 10.70
N GLU A 331 -2.11 -20.25 11.65
CA GLU A 331 -1.27 -20.52 12.82
C GLU A 331 0.07 -21.17 12.45
N ARG A 332 0.06 -22.13 11.51
CA ARG A 332 1.31 -22.73 10.98
C ARG A 332 2.16 -21.73 10.20
N ALA A 333 1.54 -20.88 9.37
CA ALA A 333 2.25 -19.84 8.63
C ALA A 333 2.90 -18.84 9.58
N ARG A 334 2.20 -18.46 10.65
CA ARG A 334 2.73 -17.55 11.68
C ARG A 334 3.92 -18.16 12.41
N GLU A 335 3.86 -19.45 12.71
CA GLU A 335 4.96 -20.22 13.30
C GLU A 335 6.19 -20.25 12.38
N LEU A 336 6.01 -20.43 11.08
CA LEU A 336 7.10 -20.38 10.10
C LEU A 336 7.68 -18.96 9.98
N ALA A 337 6.83 -17.96 9.84
CA ALA A 337 7.24 -16.57 9.65
C ALA A 337 8.02 -15.99 10.84
N ARG A 338 7.63 -16.31 12.09
CA ARG A 338 8.36 -15.82 13.28
C ARG A 338 9.79 -16.35 13.41
N TRP A 339 10.10 -17.44 12.68
CA TRP A 339 11.43 -18.03 12.59
C TRP A 339 12.13 -17.74 11.26
N GLY A 340 11.54 -16.91 10.40
CA GLY A 340 12.14 -16.44 9.16
C GLY A 340 11.83 -17.26 7.91
N ASP A 341 11.01 -18.30 7.99
CA ASP A 341 10.62 -19.11 6.83
C ASP A 341 9.45 -18.46 6.05
N THR A 342 9.67 -17.25 5.50
CA THR A 342 8.58 -16.42 4.95
C THR A 342 7.95 -17.02 3.70
N ASP A 343 8.74 -17.66 2.83
CA ASP A 343 8.24 -18.32 1.63
C ASP A 343 7.42 -19.58 1.95
N ALA A 344 7.83 -20.36 2.96
CA ALA A 344 7.05 -21.50 3.42
C ALA A 344 5.75 -21.06 4.13
N ALA A 345 5.82 -19.98 4.91
CA ALA A 345 4.64 -19.36 5.52
C ALA A 345 3.62 -18.93 4.46
N TRP A 346 4.08 -18.25 3.41
CA TRP A 346 3.22 -17.82 2.29
C TRP A 346 2.58 -19.00 1.56
N ARG A 347 3.37 -20.02 1.20
CA ARG A 347 2.84 -21.24 0.56
C ARG A 347 1.79 -21.93 1.44
N THR A 348 2.01 -21.98 2.75
CA THR A 348 1.05 -22.56 3.70
C THR A 348 -0.30 -21.83 3.67
N LEU A 349 -0.31 -20.50 3.54
CA LEU A 349 -1.54 -19.71 3.40
C LEU A 349 -2.23 -19.97 2.06
N ILE A 350 -1.47 -19.96 0.96
CA ILE A 350 -2.02 -20.12 -0.39
C ILE A 350 -2.57 -21.53 -0.63
N ASP A 351 -1.88 -22.56 -0.14
CA ASP A 351 -2.34 -23.96 -0.24
C ASP A 351 -3.65 -24.20 0.53
N ALA A 352 -3.91 -23.41 1.58
CA ALA A 352 -5.13 -23.50 2.38
C ALA A 352 -6.26 -22.58 1.87
N LEU A 353 -5.96 -21.62 0.98
CA LEU A 353 -6.93 -20.66 0.47
C LEU A 353 -8.13 -21.30 -0.27
N PRO A 354 -7.98 -22.42 -1.02
CA PRO A 354 -9.13 -23.11 -1.61
C PRO A 354 -10.13 -23.66 -0.57
N LEU A 355 -9.69 -23.87 0.68
CA LEU A 355 -10.51 -24.33 1.80
C LEU A 355 -11.10 -23.17 2.62
N TRP A 356 -10.76 -21.92 2.29
CA TRP A 356 -11.31 -20.74 2.93
C TRP A 356 -12.73 -20.46 2.42
N GLU A 357 -13.60 -20.09 3.36
CA GLU A 357 -14.99 -19.73 3.10
C GLU A 357 -15.22 -18.23 3.37
N PRO A 358 -15.91 -17.52 2.48
CA PRO A 358 -16.26 -16.12 2.71
C PRO A 358 -17.27 -16.00 3.86
N LEU A 359 -17.21 -14.89 4.60
CA LEU A 359 -18.11 -14.62 5.73
C LEU A 359 -19.53 -14.26 5.26
N GLY A 360 -19.66 -13.91 3.98
CA GLY A 360 -20.89 -13.50 3.33
C GLY A 360 -20.64 -13.10 1.88
N PRO A 361 -21.67 -12.61 1.18
CA PRO A 361 -21.58 -12.20 -0.22
C PRO A 361 -20.69 -10.97 -0.47
N ASP A 362 -20.19 -10.31 0.57
CA ASP A 362 -19.31 -9.12 0.42
C ASP A 362 -17.87 -9.39 0.86
N HIS A 363 -17.48 -10.65 0.99
CA HIS A 363 -16.13 -11.06 1.39
C HIS A 363 -15.43 -11.79 0.23
N LEU A 364 -14.39 -11.18 -0.35
CA LEU A 364 -13.63 -11.71 -1.49
C LEU A 364 -12.33 -12.39 -1.09
N ALA A 365 -11.72 -12.00 0.03
CA ALA A 365 -10.45 -12.55 0.47
C ALA A 365 -10.28 -12.35 1.98
N PRO A 366 -9.60 -13.27 2.68
CA PRO A 366 -9.19 -13.03 4.06
C PRO A 366 -8.18 -11.90 4.09
N LEU A 367 -8.44 -10.85 4.88
CA LEU A 367 -7.62 -9.65 4.96
C LEU A 367 -7.17 -9.33 6.39
N GLY A 368 -7.78 -9.94 7.41
CA GLY A 368 -7.46 -9.62 8.79
C GLY A 368 -6.01 -9.90 9.17
N TRP A 369 -5.34 -10.83 8.47
CA TRP A 369 -3.92 -11.16 8.66
C TRP A 369 -2.96 -10.06 8.22
N VAL A 370 -3.39 -9.13 7.35
CA VAL A 370 -2.54 -8.04 6.85
C VAL A 370 -2.09 -7.11 7.99
N ALA A 371 -2.89 -7.02 9.06
CA ALA A 371 -2.56 -6.26 10.26
C ALA A 371 -1.74 -7.06 11.28
N ASP A 372 -1.62 -8.39 11.13
CA ASP A 372 -0.80 -9.19 12.03
C ASP A 372 0.67 -8.81 11.82
N PRO A 373 1.40 -8.45 12.88
CA PRO A 373 2.75 -7.91 12.77
C PRO A 373 3.78 -8.96 12.29
N VAL A 374 3.45 -10.26 12.35
CA VAL A 374 4.29 -11.36 11.86
C VAL A 374 3.88 -11.79 10.45
N LEU A 375 2.57 -11.83 10.14
CA LEU A 375 2.07 -12.25 8.82
C LEU A 375 1.97 -11.10 7.81
N GLY A 376 1.64 -9.89 8.25
CA GLY A 376 1.49 -8.70 7.41
C GLY A 376 2.68 -8.45 6.48
N PRO A 377 3.94 -8.57 6.94
CA PRO A 377 5.12 -8.47 6.07
C PRO A 377 5.18 -9.49 4.93
N LEU A 378 4.40 -10.58 4.98
CA LEU A 378 4.32 -11.54 3.88
C LEU A 378 3.62 -10.95 2.64
N LEU A 379 2.80 -9.90 2.79
CA LEU A 379 2.11 -9.27 1.68
C LEU A 379 3.08 -8.44 0.84
N THR A 380 3.25 -8.83 -0.42
CA THR A 380 3.86 -8.02 -1.48
C THR A 380 2.88 -7.89 -2.65
N PRO A 381 3.05 -6.92 -3.56
CA PRO A 381 2.18 -6.82 -4.73
C PRO A 381 2.10 -8.11 -5.56
N GLU A 382 3.21 -8.84 -5.69
CA GLU A 382 3.27 -10.11 -6.43
C GLU A 382 2.47 -11.22 -5.72
N ARG A 383 2.68 -11.35 -4.40
CA ARG A 383 1.93 -12.29 -3.57
C ARG A 383 0.44 -11.94 -3.49
N GLY A 384 0.10 -10.64 -3.47
CA GLY A 384 -1.28 -10.17 -3.58
C GLY A 384 -1.95 -10.61 -4.88
N ARG A 385 -1.26 -10.47 -6.02
CA ARG A 385 -1.75 -10.97 -7.32
C ARG A 385 -1.92 -12.48 -7.32
N GLU A 386 -1.02 -13.24 -6.71
CA GLU A 386 -1.14 -14.70 -6.57
C GLU A 386 -2.36 -15.10 -5.75
N LEU A 387 -2.58 -14.47 -4.59
CA LEU A 387 -3.76 -14.71 -3.74
C LEU A 387 -5.05 -14.42 -4.52
N LEU A 388 -5.11 -13.26 -5.18
CA LEU A 388 -6.25 -12.85 -5.98
C LEU A 388 -6.51 -13.78 -7.17
N SER A 389 -5.46 -14.34 -7.76
CA SER A 389 -5.54 -15.31 -8.87
C SER A 389 -5.83 -16.73 -8.40
N THR A 390 -5.72 -17.01 -7.09
CA THR A 390 -5.97 -18.33 -6.53
C THR A 390 -7.47 -18.53 -6.31
N PRO A 391 -8.07 -19.60 -6.89
CA PRO A 391 -9.48 -19.92 -6.74
C PRO A 391 -9.84 -20.21 -5.28
N ARG A 392 -10.95 -19.67 -4.81
CA ARG A 392 -11.36 -19.70 -3.41
C ARG A 392 -12.88 -19.55 -3.25
N GLY A 393 -13.40 -19.72 -2.04
CA GLY A 393 -14.85 -19.61 -1.78
C GLY A 393 -15.68 -20.65 -2.55
N GLY A 394 -15.17 -21.87 -2.67
CA GLY A 394 -15.83 -22.98 -3.35
C GLY A 394 -15.73 -22.98 -4.88
N GLN A 395 -14.98 -22.05 -5.49
CA GLN A 395 -14.77 -22.01 -6.94
C GLN A 395 -13.74 -23.04 -7.41
N ALA A 396 -14.07 -23.81 -8.44
CA ALA A 396 -13.20 -24.82 -9.03
C ALA A 396 -12.53 -24.30 -10.31
N SER A 397 -11.44 -23.55 -10.15
CA SER A 397 -10.59 -23.08 -11.25
C SER A 397 -9.17 -23.64 -11.13
N LYS A 398 -8.38 -23.56 -12.20
CA LYS A 398 -6.97 -23.98 -12.16
C LYS A 398 -6.18 -22.99 -11.29
N PRO A 399 -5.37 -23.45 -10.32
CA PRO A 399 -4.53 -22.55 -9.55
C PRO A 399 -3.48 -21.86 -10.44
N PRO A 400 -3.10 -20.61 -10.12
CA PRO A 400 -2.06 -19.89 -10.83
C PRO A 400 -0.70 -20.56 -10.62
N SER A 401 0.28 -20.18 -11.44
CA SER A 401 1.67 -20.53 -11.16
C SER A 401 2.11 -19.84 -9.87
N PRO A 402 2.80 -20.54 -8.95
CA PRO A 402 3.28 -19.94 -7.71
C PRO A 402 4.23 -18.77 -7.97
N THR A 403 4.17 -17.75 -7.12
CA THR A 403 5.15 -16.65 -7.17
C THR A 403 6.55 -17.17 -6.81
N ALA A 404 7.59 -16.55 -7.37
CA ALA A 404 8.97 -16.79 -6.94
C ALA A 404 9.14 -16.48 -5.44
N GLY A 405 10.04 -17.21 -4.79
CA GLY A 405 10.39 -16.93 -3.39
C GLY A 405 11.02 -15.54 -3.24
N LEU A 406 10.75 -14.89 -2.11
CA LEU A 406 11.35 -13.60 -1.76
C LEU A 406 12.73 -13.79 -1.13
N ASP A 407 12.96 -14.93 -0.48
CA ASP A 407 14.20 -15.23 0.21
C ASP A 407 15.15 -15.99 -0.73
N PRO A 408 16.38 -15.48 -0.96
CA PRO A 408 17.36 -16.19 -1.77
C PRO A 408 17.91 -17.40 -1.01
N ASP A 409 18.14 -18.49 -1.73
CA ASP A 409 18.76 -19.73 -1.18
C ASP A 409 20.27 -19.59 -0.93
N ASN A 410 20.77 -18.38 -0.61
CA ASN A 410 22.19 -18.12 -0.39
C ASN A 410 22.43 -16.93 0.55
N LEU A 411 23.70 -16.73 0.92
CA LEU A 411 24.16 -15.61 1.75
C LEU A 411 24.56 -14.36 0.95
N ALA A 412 24.73 -14.50 -0.37
CA ALA A 412 25.37 -13.51 -1.24
C ALA A 412 24.60 -12.18 -1.34
N TRP A 413 23.30 -12.17 -1.00
CA TRP A 413 22.50 -10.95 -0.94
C TRP A 413 23.04 -9.93 0.07
N LEU A 414 23.75 -10.37 1.11
CA LEU A 414 24.38 -9.47 2.09
C LEU A 414 25.47 -8.59 1.49
N ALA A 415 26.01 -8.95 0.32
CA ALA A 415 26.99 -8.14 -0.42
C ALA A 415 26.32 -7.14 -1.40
N GLN A 416 24.99 -7.15 -1.53
CA GLN A 416 24.28 -6.23 -2.42
C GLN A 416 24.17 -4.84 -1.78
N PRO A 417 24.26 -3.76 -2.55
CA PRO A 417 23.97 -2.42 -2.05
C PRO A 417 22.48 -2.30 -1.71
N ASP A 418 22.17 -1.84 -0.49
CA ASP A 418 20.82 -1.51 -0.02
C ASP A 418 20.56 0.00 -0.24
N PRO A 419 19.41 0.42 -0.78
CA PRO A 419 19.02 1.84 -0.89
C PRO A 419 19.16 2.64 0.42
N ALA A 420 18.91 2.02 1.57
CA ALA A 420 19.06 2.66 2.88
C ALA A 420 20.50 2.62 3.42
N ASN A 421 21.41 1.97 2.68
CA ASN A 421 22.80 1.74 3.07
C ASN A 421 22.94 0.98 4.41
N ASN A 422 21.89 0.23 4.77
CA ASN A 422 21.88 -0.69 5.91
C ASN A 422 22.81 -1.88 5.59
N HIS A 423 23.44 -2.47 6.62
CA HIS A 423 24.31 -3.65 6.51
C HIS A 423 25.67 -3.45 5.81
N THR A 424 26.27 -2.26 5.89
CA THR A 424 27.67 -2.04 5.44
C THR A 424 28.70 -2.79 6.30
N SER A 425 28.29 -3.16 7.50
CA SER A 425 28.95 -4.09 8.41
C SER A 425 27.88 -4.99 9.02
N TYR A 426 28.15 -6.28 9.16
CA TYR A 426 27.23 -7.23 9.78
C TYR A 426 28.01 -8.41 10.38
N ARG A 427 27.36 -9.14 11.28
CA ARG A 427 27.89 -10.40 11.79
C ARG A 427 26.78 -11.39 12.06
N PHE A 428 27.08 -12.67 11.89
CA PHE A 428 26.13 -13.73 12.18
C PHE A 428 26.82 -15.01 12.65
N VAL A 429 26.04 -15.84 13.33
CA VAL A 429 26.40 -17.20 13.73
C VAL A 429 25.41 -18.16 13.09
N LEU A 430 25.89 -19.24 12.50
CA LEU A 430 25.11 -20.38 12.04
C LEU A 430 25.41 -21.58 12.93
N VAL A 431 24.39 -22.29 13.39
CA VAL A 431 24.55 -23.50 14.22
C VAL A 431 23.74 -24.65 13.62
N GLU A 432 24.41 -25.78 13.40
CA GLU A 432 23.84 -26.97 12.77
C GLU A 432 22.98 -27.76 13.77
N GLY A 433 21.80 -28.21 13.35
CA GLY A 433 20.95 -29.13 14.11
C GLY A 433 20.41 -28.59 15.44
N VAL A 434 20.37 -27.28 15.62
CA VAL A 434 19.87 -26.60 16.83
C VAL A 434 18.67 -25.76 16.43
N GLU A 435 17.56 -25.87 17.18
CA GLU A 435 16.39 -25.02 16.91
C GLU A 435 16.67 -23.56 17.31
N PRO A 436 16.05 -22.57 16.63
CA PRO A 436 16.29 -21.16 16.92
C PRO A 436 16.05 -20.76 18.38
N GLU A 437 15.10 -21.43 19.06
CA GLU A 437 14.77 -21.21 20.46
C GLU A 437 15.87 -21.61 21.45
N ASP A 438 16.77 -22.51 21.05
CA ASP A 438 17.86 -23.01 21.89
C ASP A 438 19.17 -22.22 21.72
N LEU A 439 19.24 -21.32 20.72
CA LEU A 439 20.43 -20.51 20.46
C LEU A 439 20.85 -19.59 21.63
N PRO A 440 19.95 -18.98 22.42
CA PRO A 440 20.34 -18.20 23.60
C PRO A 440 21.17 -19.01 24.60
N GLY A 441 20.83 -20.30 24.81
CA GLY A 441 21.57 -21.18 25.72
C GLY A 441 23.03 -21.42 25.31
N ARG A 442 23.40 -21.11 24.06
CA ARG A 442 24.75 -21.28 23.50
C ARG A 442 25.51 -19.97 23.37
N LEU A 443 24.80 -18.86 23.24
CA LEU A 443 25.36 -17.56 22.86
C LEU A 443 25.29 -16.50 23.97
N VAL A 444 24.61 -16.75 25.09
CA VAL A 444 24.53 -15.82 26.24
C VAL A 444 25.53 -16.21 27.34
N ASP A 445 25.96 -15.23 28.14
CA ASP A 445 26.71 -15.46 29.38
C ASP A 445 25.72 -15.49 30.58
N GLY A 446 25.60 -16.61 31.29
CA GLY A 446 24.75 -16.76 32.49
C GLY A 446 23.32 -17.28 32.23
N ASP A 447 22.45 -17.24 33.25
CA ASP A 447 21.10 -17.85 33.26
C ASP A 447 20.03 -17.08 32.44
N GLY A 448 20.43 -16.07 31.65
CA GLY A 448 19.54 -15.22 30.87
C GLY A 448 19.18 -15.79 29.50
N THR A 449 18.43 -16.89 29.45
CA THR A 449 18.11 -17.60 28.18
C THR A 449 16.84 -17.10 27.47
N VAL A 450 16.26 -15.96 27.89
CA VAL A 450 14.91 -15.57 27.44
C VAL A 450 14.95 -14.83 26.11
N LEU A 451 14.29 -15.40 25.10
CA LEU A 451 13.98 -14.72 23.83
C LEU A 451 13.03 -13.54 24.08
N ASN A 452 13.34 -12.40 23.48
CA ASN A 452 12.39 -11.31 23.36
C ASN A 452 11.26 -11.69 22.37
N LYS A 453 10.12 -11.00 22.48
CA LYS A 453 9.04 -11.08 21.48
C LYS A 453 9.58 -10.69 20.09
N PRO A 454 8.93 -11.12 18.99
CA PRO A 454 9.34 -10.74 17.65
C PRO A 454 9.36 -9.21 17.46
N MET A 455 10.47 -8.68 16.96
CA MET A 455 10.69 -7.26 16.73
C MET A 455 11.18 -7.03 15.30
N THR A 456 10.92 -5.84 14.76
CA THR A 456 11.57 -5.41 13.52
C THR A 456 13.05 -5.08 13.79
N TYR A 457 13.86 -5.02 12.73
CA TYR A 457 15.24 -4.55 12.81
C TYR A 457 15.35 -3.18 13.51
N TRP A 458 14.50 -2.23 13.13
CA TRP A 458 14.49 -0.88 13.71
C TRP A 458 14.09 -0.85 15.18
N GLU A 459 13.09 -1.63 15.59
CA GLU A 459 12.69 -1.74 16.99
C GLU A 459 13.83 -2.32 17.85
N ALA A 460 14.53 -3.34 17.35
CA ALA A 460 15.68 -3.93 18.03
C ALA A 460 16.85 -2.92 18.14
N HIS A 461 17.14 -2.20 17.06
CA HIS A 461 18.17 -1.16 17.01
C HIS A 461 17.86 0.01 17.98
N HIS A 462 16.64 0.54 17.97
CA HIS A 462 16.24 1.60 18.90
C HIS A 462 16.25 1.13 20.36
N LYS A 463 15.76 -0.07 20.64
CA LYS A 463 15.76 -0.64 22.01
C LYS A 463 17.19 -0.83 22.54
N SER A 464 18.11 -1.28 21.68
CA SER A 464 19.53 -1.40 21.98
C SER A 464 20.11 -0.04 22.43
N GLN A 465 19.92 1.02 21.63
CA GLN A 465 20.44 2.35 21.95
C GLN A 465 19.84 2.96 23.22
N HIS A 466 18.52 2.86 23.42
CA HIS A 466 17.86 3.45 24.60
C HIS A 466 18.22 2.74 25.92
N SER A 467 18.57 1.45 25.85
CA SER A 467 18.95 0.67 27.03
C SER A 467 20.40 0.94 27.47
N GLN A 468 21.25 1.45 26.57
CA GLN A 468 22.66 1.69 26.82
C GLN A 468 22.92 3.07 27.43
N ARG A 469 23.01 3.12 28.77
CA ARG A 469 23.48 4.33 29.50
C ARG A 469 25.00 4.51 29.48
N GLU A 470 25.73 3.45 29.15
CA GLU A 470 27.19 3.40 29.09
C GLU A 470 27.60 2.56 27.87
N LEU A 471 28.33 3.18 26.94
CA LEU A 471 28.92 2.55 25.76
C LEU A 471 30.40 2.32 26.05
N SER A 472 30.86 1.08 26.00
CA SER A 472 32.28 0.76 26.19
C SER A 472 32.86 0.10 24.95
N SER A 473 34.13 0.36 24.62
CA SER A 473 34.77 -0.24 23.43
C SER A 473 35.05 -1.75 23.55
N HIS A 474 34.58 -2.39 24.61
CA HIS A 474 34.70 -3.81 24.90
C HIS A 474 33.38 -4.47 25.31
N ASP A 475 32.25 -3.75 25.24
CA ASP A 475 30.90 -4.30 25.41
C ASP A 475 30.16 -4.11 24.09
N ASP A 476 30.37 -5.05 23.18
CA ASP A 476 29.74 -5.11 21.86
C ASP A 476 28.51 -6.03 21.85
N ARG A 477 27.85 -6.22 23.00
CA ARG A 477 26.63 -7.02 23.08
C ARG A 477 25.55 -6.41 22.19
N ALA A 478 25.01 -7.23 21.29
CA ALA A 478 23.94 -6.84 20.38
C ALA A 478 22.65 -7.62 20.67
N LEU A 479 21.52 -7.00 20.36
CA LEU A 479 20.24 -7.71 20.23
C LEU A 479 20.20 -8.38 18.86
N MET A 480 20.54 -9.67 18.82
CA MET A 480 20.60 -10.44 17.58
C MET A 480 19.23 -11.01 17.20
N ALA A 481 18.85 -10.87 15.93
CA ALA A 481 17.69 -11.55 15.35
C ALA A 481 17.99 -13.05 15.17
N VAL A 482 17.01 -13.90 15.47
CA VAL A 482 17.19 -15.36 15.45
C VAL A 482 16.15 -16.04 14.57
N GLY A 483 16.55 -17.08 13.84
CA GLY A 483 15.67 -17.82 12.94
C GLY A 483 16.34 -19.02 12.28
N ARG A 484 15.69 -19.58 11.25
CA ARG A 484 16.20 -20.70 10.45
C ARG A 484 17.00 -20.21 9.24
N ALA A 485 18.03 -20.96 8.89
CA ALA A 485 19.04 -20.62 7.89
C ALA A 485 19.13 -21.70 6.79
N GLY A 486 17.98 -22.13 6.27
CA GLY A 486 17.88 -23.25 5.35
C GLY A 486 17.75 -24.60 6.08
N THR A 487 18.08 -25.69 5.40
CA THR A 487 17.82 -27.05 5.92
C THR A 487 18.82 -27.40 7.02
N GLY A 488 18.33 -27.48 8.26
CA GLY A 488 19.12 -27.98 9.41
C GLY A 488 20.06 -26.96 10.05
N TRP A 489 19.92 -25.67 9.72
CA TRP A 489 20.72 -24.59 10.33
C TRP A 489 19.81 -23.55 10.97
N SER A 490 20.27 -23.00 12.09
CA SER A 490 19.69 -21.80 12.71
C SER A 490 20.71 -20.67 12.73
N PHE A 491 20.24 -19.43 12.67
CA PHE A 491 21.09 -18.25 12.70
C PHE A 491 20.81 -17.34 13.88
N ALA A 492 21.84 -16.59 14.28
CA ALA A 492 21.73 -15.33 15.01
C ALA A 492 22.42 -14.24 14.18
N PHE A 493 21.73 -13.12 13.90
CA PHE A 493 22.18 -12.07 12.98
C PHE A 493 22.14 -10.69 13.65
N ASP A 494 23.20 -9.92 13.40
CA ASP A 494 23.36 -8.52 13.80
C ASP A 494 23.75 -7.71 12.56
N GLY A 495 22.87 -6.79 12.18
CA GLY A 495 23.00 -5.99 10.96
C GLY A 495 23.74 -4.67 11.12
N ASP A 496 24.10 -4.30 12.36
CA ASP A 496 24.82 -3.07 12.68
C ASP A 496 25.74 -3.28 13.89
N PRO A 497 26.78 -4.12 13.75
CA PRO A 497 27.66 -4.44 14.85
C PRO A 497 28.62 -3.29 15.17
N ALA A 498 29.11 -3.27 16.41
CA ALA A 498 30.15 -2.34 16.84
C ALA A 498 31.44 -2.46 15.98
N PRO A 499 32.33 -1.45 15.98
CA PRO A 499 33.57 -1.51 15.21
C PRO A 499 34.45 -2.71 15.58
N PHE A 500 34.98 -3.40 14.57
CA PHE A 500 35.77 -4.61 14.76
C PHE A 500 37.14 -4.33 15.39
N ASN A 501 37.48 -5.04 16.47
CA ASN A 501 38.79 -4.99 17.11
C ASN A 501 39.45 -6.37 17.15
N ARG A 502 40.32 -6.63 16.17
CA ARG A 502 41.04 -7.91 16.03
C ARG A 502 41.78 -8.37 17.29
N GLN A 503 42.43 -7.47 18.04
CA GLN A 503 43.27 -7.84 19.19
C GLN A 503 42.46 -8.30 20.40
N ARG A 504 41.18 -7.89 20.46
CA ARG A 504 40.24 -8.23 21.52
C ARG A 504 39.11 -9.14 21.05
N PHE A 505 39.05 -9.45 19.76
CA PHE A 505 38.02 -10.31 19.21
C PHE A 505 38.12 -11.73 19.78
N VAL A 506 36.98 -12.26 20.23
CA VAL A 506 36.78 -13.62 20.72
C VAL A 506 35.62 -14.21 19.94
N SER A 507 35.91 -15.16 19.06
CA SER A 507 34.85 -15.81 18.28
C SER A 507 33.94 -16.65 19.18
N PRO A 508 32.60 -16.52 19.07
CA PRO A 508 31.66 -17.39 19.76
C PRO A 508 31.56 -18.80 19.15
N ALA A 509 32.25 -19.09 18.03
CA ALA A 509 32.12 -20.37 17.31
C ALA A 509 32.31 -21.58 18.23
N THR A 510 33.33 -21.55 19.08
CA THR A 510 33.63 -22.61 20.05
C THR A 510 32.46 -22.83 21.01
N ALA A 511 31.95 -21.77 21.63
CA ALA A 511 30.81 -21.87 22.55
C ALA A 511 29.52 -22.34 21.84
N ALA A 512 29.27 -21.83 20.64
CA ALA A 512 28.09 -22.16 19.84
C ALA A 512 28.07 -23.63 19.38
N SER A 513 29.25 -24.20 19.09
CA SER A 513 29.41 -25.54 18.52
C SER A 513 29.32 -26.70 19.52
N ALA A 514 28.94 -26.49 20.77
CA ALA A 514 28.87 -27.57 21.76
C ALA A 514 27.95 -28.72 21.28
N GLY A 515 28.52 -29.91 21.02
CA GLY A 515 27.80 -31.08 20.50
C GLY A 515 27.31 -30.97 19.05
N THR A 516 27.82 -30.00 18.28
CA THR A 516 27.45 -29.78 16.87
C THR A 516 28.54 -28.97 16.13
N ARG A 517 28.21 -28.35 15.00
CA ARG A 517 29.06 -27.43 14.24
C ARG A 517 28.48 -26.01 14.27
N ALA A 518 29.36 -25.02 14.35
CA ALA A 518 28.99 -23.62 14.23
C ALA A 518 29.94 -22.87 13.28
N VAL A 519 29.37 -21.91 12.54
CA VAL A 519 30.09 -21.02 11.62
C VAL A 519 29.81 -19.59 12.05
N VAL A 520 30.85 -18.78 12.18
CA VAL A 520 30.75 -17.36 12.52
C VAL A 520 31.31 -16.54 11.38
N VAL A 521 30.57 -15.52 10.96
CA VAL A 521 31.02 -14.53 9.98
C VAL A 521 30.88 -13.14 10.57
N TRP A 522 31.89 -12.29 10.34
CA TRP A 522 31.81 -10.86 10.61
C TRP A 522 32.44 -10.12 9.43
N SER A 523 31.62 -9.38 8.69
CA SER A 523 32.05 -8.60 7.53
C SER A 523 31.91 -7.11 7.80
N GLY A 524 32.91 -6.36 7.37
CA GLY A 524 32.86 -4.91 7.23
C GLY A 524 33.65 -4.47 6.00
N LEU A 525 33.61 -5.25 4.92
CA LEU A 525 34.34 -4.96 3.68
C LEU A 525 33.83 -3.70 2.97
N ARG A 526 32.61 -3.26 3.28
CA ARG A 526 31.95 -2.07 2.74
C ARG A 526 31.73 -0.99 3.80
N THR A 527 32.41 -1.08 4.94
CA THR A 527 32.29 -0.08 6.02
C THR A 527 32.74 1.29 5.53
N TRP A 528 32.02 2.33 5.95
CA TRP A 528 32.36 3.73 5.69
C TRP A 528 33.43 4.25 6.65
N HIS A 529 33.58 3.56 7.78
CA HIS A 529 34.46 3.95 8.88
C HIS A 529 35.35 2.77 9.29
N GLY A 530 36.66 3.03 9.36
CA GLY A 530 37.66 2.03 9.70
C GLY A 530 38.18 1.25 8.50
N GLU A 531 39.08 0.31 8.77
CA GLU A 531 39.71 -0.52 7.74
C GLU A 531 38.80 -1.68 7.33
N PRO A 532 38.69 -2.01 6.03
CA PRO A 532 37.94 -3.18 5.57
C PRO A 532 38.42 -4.47 6.22
N PHE A 533 37.47 -5.28 6.69
CA PHE A 533 37.79 -6.56 7.31
C PHE A 533 36.75 -7.63 6.97
N PHE A 534 37.17 -8.89 7.06
CA PHE A 534 36.30 -10.05 7.00
C PHE A 534 36.86 -11.14 7.91
N HIS A 535 36.01 -11.69 8.77
CA HIS A 535 36.35 -12.80 9.63
C HIS A 535 35.42 -13.98 9.38
N LEU A 536 36.00 -15.18 9.31
CA LEU A 536 35.28 -16.45 9.33
C LEU A 536 35.94 -17.40 10.32
N SER A 537 35.14 -18.04 11.18
CA SER A 537 35.61 -19.13 12.05
C SER A 537 34.61 -20.28 12.09
N VAL A 538 35.14 -21.49 12.13
CA VAL A 538 34.35 -22.73 12.15
C VAL A 538 34.81 -23.57 13.32
N ALA A 539 33.86 -24.02 14.12
CA ALA A 539 34.11 -24.86 15.27
C ALA A 539 33.19 -26.07 15.26
N ARG A 540 33.66 -27.16 15.86
CA ARG A 540 32.91 -28.39 16.03
C ARG A 540 33.14 -28.95 17.41
N ASP A 541 32.07 -29.36 18.08
CA ASP A 541 32.09 -29.99 19.39
C ASP A 541 32.88 -29.19 20.45
N GLY A 542 32.79 -27.86 20.40
CA GLY A 542 33.48 -26.99 21.35
C GLY A 542 34.97 -26.74 21.03
N ALA A 543 35.44 -27.07 19.82
CA ALA A 543 36.80 -26.81 19.38
C ALA A 543 36.84 -26.09 18.02
N GLU A 544 37.63 -25.02 17.91
CA GLU A 544 37.90 -24.36 16.63
C GLU A 544 38.62 -25.33 15.67
N GLN A 545 38.06 -25.52 14.48
CA GLN A 545 38.68 -26.34 13.43
C GLN A 545 39.60 -25.48 12.57
N TYR A 546 39.10 -24.33 12.12
CA TYR A 546 39.84 -23.35 11.33
C TYR A 546 39.17 -21.98 11.43
N ALA A 547 39.97 -20.94 11.21
CA ALA A 547 39.50 -19.58 11.12
C ALA A 547 40.42 -18.76 10.22
N PHE A 548 39.89 -17.69 9.62
CA PHE A 548 40.72 -16.64 9.05
C PHE A 548 40.12 -15.25 9.30
N THR A 549 41.00 -14.25 9.32
CA THR A 549 40.65 -12.84 9.36
C THR A 549 41.48 -12.09 8.33
N TYR A 550 40.80 -11.46 7.37
CA TYR A 550 41.35 -10.43 6.50
C TYR A 550 41.18 -9.07 7.17
N VAL A 551 42.27 -8.31 7.29
CA VAL A 551 42.28 -6.93 7.81
C VAL A 551 43.56 -6.23 7.35
N GLU A 552 43.49 -4.95 6.99
CA GLU A 552 44.66 -4.16 6.53
C GLU A 552 45.47 -4.84 5.40
N GLY A 553 44.78 -5.48 4.44
CA GLY A 553 45.42 -6.20 3.34
C GLY A 553 46.18 -7.48 3.74
N LYS A 554 46.05 -7.93 4.99
CA LYS A 554 46.71 -9.13 5.52
C LYS A 554 45.70 -10.19 5.89
N ILE A 555 46.03 -11.42 5.54
CA ILE A 555 45.27 -12.62 5.94
C ILE A 555 45.98 -13.25 7.12
N HIS A 556 45.22 -13.56 8.15
CA HIS A 556 45.69 -14.36 9.27
C HIS A 556 44.78 -15.57 9.43
N ALA A 557 45.35 -16.77 9.43
CA ALA A 557 44.61 -18.02 9.43
C ALA A 557 45.08 -18.95 10.56
N SER A 558 44.17 -19.81 11.02
CA SER A 558 44.40 -20.95 11.91
C SER A 558 43.71 -22.19 11.34
N GLY A 559 44.25 -23.37 11.65
CA GLY A 559 43.69 -24.65 11.20
C GLY A 559 43.87 -24.94 9.71
N GLU A 560 43.28 -26.04 9.26
CA GLU A 560 43.27 -26.44 7.85
C GLU A 560 41.99 -25.93 7.17
N ILE A 561 42.11 -24.82 6.43
CA ILE A 561 40.98 -24.21 5.73
C ILE A 561 40.66 -25.01 4.45
N PRO A 562 39.39 -25.41 4.23
CA PRO A 562 38.98 -26.07 3.00
C PRO A 562 39.32 -25.25 1.76
N ARG A 563 39.69 -25.90 0.66
CA ARG A 563 40.07 -25.21 -0.59
C ARG A 563 38.97 -24.28 -1.10
N ALA A 564 37.69 -24.63 -0.89
CA ALA A 564 36.57 -23.77 -1.30
C ALA A 564 36.54 -22.42 -0.55
N LEU A 565 37.12 -22.36 0.65
CA LEU A 565 37.14 -21.18 1.53
C LEU A 565 38.54 -20.56 1.68
N ASP A 566 39.48 -20.93 0.81
CA ASP A 566 40.85 -20.39 0.87
C ASP A 566 40.85 -18.88 0.61
N PRO A 567 41.25 -18.04 1.58
CA PRO A 567 41.17 -16.58 1.48
C PRO A 567 42.02 -16.02 0.31
N SER A 568 43.05 -16.74 -0.14
CA SER A 568 43.88 -16.30 -1.29
C SER A 568 43.12 -16.27 -2.62
N GLN A 569 41.98 -16.95 -2.72
CA GLN A 569 41.13 -16.95 -3.92
C GLN A 569 40.23 -15.71 -4.02
N PHE A 570 40.03 -14.99 -2.90
CA PHE A 570 39.08 -13.89 -2.80
C PHE A 570 39.76 -12.52 -2.63
N PHE A 571 40.90 -12.49 -1.95
CA PHE A 571 41.64 -11.26 -1.66
C PHE A 571 42.89 -11.15 -2.54
N GLY A 572 42.72 -10.64 -3.77
CA GLY A 572 43.80 -10.30 -4.71
C GLY A 572 44.09 -8.79 -4.75
N ASP A 573 45.12 -8.35 -5.49
CA ASP A 573 45.45 -6.91 -5.64
C ASP A 573 45.01 -6.38 -7.02
N PRO A 574 44.15 -5.34 -7.13
CA PRO A 574 43.42 -4.65 -6.06
C PRO A 574 42.15 -5.40 -5.62
N VAL A 575 41.82 -5.31 -4.33
CA VAL A 575 40.59 -5.90 -3.76
C VAL A 575 39.40 -4.99 -4.06
N ASP A 576 38.44 -5.47 -4.84
CA ASP A 576 37.07 -4.95 -4.81
C ASP A 576 36.32 -5.62 -3.66
N GLY A 577 36.13 -4.88 -2.56
CA GLY A 577 35.51 -5.40 -1.34
C GLY A 577 34.12 -6.00 -1.57
N GLY A 578 33.33 -5.44 -2.49
CA GLY A 578 31.99 -5.96 -2.78
C GLY A 578 32.01 -7.26 -3.60
N VAL A 579 32.95 -7.39 -4.55
CA VAL A 579 33.12 -8.62 -5.33
C VAL A 579 33.71 -9.73 -4.45
N ALA A 580 34.70 -9.41 -3.62
CA ALA A 580 35.31 -10.34 -2.67
C ALA A 580 34.28 -10.85 -1.65
N GLU A 581 33.49 -9.93 -1.07
CA GLU A 581 32.42 -10.27 -0.13
C GLU A 581 31.40 -11.23 -0.75
N ARG A 582 30.89 -10.91 -1.95
CA ARG A 582 29.93 -11.76 -2.64
C ARG A 582 30.47 -13.17 -2.88
N SER A 583 31.68 -13.26 -3.42
CA SER A 583 32.33 -14.54 -3.75
C SER A 583 32.58 -15.40 -2.51
N LEU A 584 32.96 -14.77 -1.38
CA LEU A 584 33.11 -15.44 -0.10
C LEU A 584 31.80 -15.99 0.43
N LEU A 585 30.73 -15.19 0.41
CA LEU A 585 29.41 -15.62 0.89
C LEU A 585 28.82 -16.74 0.01
N GLU A 586 29.08 -16.72 -1.29
CA GLU A 586 28.73 -17.83 -2.21
C GLU A 586 29.51 -19.11 -1.85
N ALA A 587 30.81 -18.99 -1.55
CA ALA A 587 31.62 -20.13 -1.13
C ALA A 587 31.18 -20.70 0.23
N VAL A 588 30.82 -19.84 1.20
CA VAL A 588 30.23 -20.24 2.48
C VAL A 588 28.90 -20.94 2.27
N THR A 589 28.05 -20.41 1.39
CA THR A 589 26.78 -21.06 1.00
C THR A 589 27.04 -22.45 0.43
N GLY A 590 28.01 -22.59 -0.49
CA GLY A 590 28.35 -23.87 -1.12
C GLY A 590 28.93 -24.91 -0.15
N GLU A 591 29.74 -24.49 0.82
CA GLU A 591 30.36 -25.40 1.80
C GLU A 591 29.36 -25.91 2.86
N PHE A 592 28.45 -25.04 3.32
CA PHE A 592 27.56 -25.36 4.45
C PHE A 592 26.10 -25.61 4.06
N GLY A 593 25.68 -25.23 2.85
CA GLY A 593 24.28 -25.29 2.41
C GLY A 593 23.35 -24.37 3.21
N ALA A 594 23.90 -23.36 3.88
CA ALA A 594 23.17 -22.43 4.72
C ALA A 594 22.81 -21.16 3.95
N CYS A 595 21.66 -20.57 4.28
CA CYS A 595 21.19 -19.30 3.72
C CYS A 595 20.67 -18.38 4.83
N LEU A 596 20.37 -17.12 4.51
CA LEU A 596 19.74 -16.19 5.45
C LEU A 596 18.50 -15.58 4.80
N PRO A 597 17.34 -15.56 5.49
CA PRO A 597 16.10 -15.06 4.93
C PRO A 597 16.13 -13.53 4.84
N ARG A 598 16.45 -13.01 3.65
CA ARG A 598 16.54 -11.58 3.35
C ARG A 598 15.27 -10.84 3.75
N HIS A 599 14.12 -11.32 3.30
CA HIS A 599 12.84 -10.67 3.52
C HIS A 599 12.46 -10.68 5.00
N ALA A 600 12.71 -11.78 5.70
CA ALA A 600 12.46 -11.86 7.14
C ALA A 600 13.32 -10.89 7.96
N ILE A 601 14.61 -10.77 7.61
CA ILE A 601 15.56 -9.89 8.30
C ILE A 601 15.24 -8.42 8.04
N VAL A 602 14.89 -8.06 6.79
CA VAL A 602 14.70 -6.67 6.38
C VAL A 602 13.30 -6.15 6.71
N ASN A 603 12.27 -6.94 6.42
CA ASN A 603 10.86 -6.50 6.49
C ASN A 603 10.06 -7.22 7.57
N GLY A 604 10.54 -8.36 8.06
CA GLY A 604 9.82 -9.20 9.02
C GLY A 604 10.00 -8.78 10.48
N ARG A 605 9.37 -9.57 11.35
CA ARG A 605 9.59 -9.53 12.80
C ARG A 605 10.14 -10.87 13.26
N LEU A 606 11.34 -10.85 13.81
CA LEU A 606 12.03 -12.03 14.30
C LEU A 606 12.22 -11.94 15.81
N HIS A 607 12.25 -13.09 16.48
CA HIS A 607 12.69 -13.15 17.86
C HIS A 607 14.11 -12.57 17.99
N THR A 608 14.40 -11.94 19.13
CA THR A 608 15.74 -11.39 19.39
C THR A 608 16.24 -11.76 20.77
N PHE A 609 17.55 -11.83 20.96
CA PHE A 609 18.16 -11.98 22.29
C PHE A 609 19.47 -11.20 22.38
N ALA A 610 19.85 -10.83 23.60
CA ALA A 610 21.13 -10.16 23.84
C ALA A 610 22.26 -11.20 23.81
N THR A 611 23.15 -11.12 22.83
CA THR A 611 24.30 -12.03 22.73
C THR A 611 25.37 -11.67 23.77
N ARG A 612 26.29 -12.60 24.06
CA ARG A 612 27.53 -12.29 24.77
C ARG A 612 28.38 -11.28 24.00
N SER A 613 29.31 -10.65 24.69
CA SER A 613 30.28 -9.80 23.99
C SER A 613 31.25 -10.67 23.19
N TRP A 614 31.50 -10.31 21.93
CA TRP A 614 32.51 -10.94 21.07
C TRP A 614 33.85 -10.21 21.21
N THR A 615 33.93 -9.22 22.09
CA THR A 615 35.13 -8.44 22.39
C THR A 615 35.51 -8.66 23.85
N ARG A 616 36.69 -9.23 24.12
CA ARG A 616 37.14 -9.40 25.51
C ARG A 616 37.38 -8.05 26.19
N PRO A 617 37.23 -7.98 27.53
CA PRO A 617 37.68 -6.83 28.30
C PRO A 617 39.16 -6.49 28.08
N PRO A 618 39.53 -5.19 28.20
CA PRO A 618 40.92 -4.77 28.13
C PRO A 618 41.74 -5.40 29.27
N ARG A 619 42.98 -5.78 28.97
CA ARG A 619 43.97 -6.24 29.97
C ARG A 619 44.79 -5.06 30.48
N ASP A 620 45.51 -5.26 31.58
CA ASP A 620 46.46 -4.28 32.11
C ASP A 620 47.41 -3.77 31.02
N GLY A 621 47.38 -2.46 30.77
CA GLY A 621 48.18 -1.80 29.73
C GLY A 621 47.48 -1.58 28.37
N GLU A 622 46.24 -2.08 28.19
CA GLU A 622 45.47 -1.86 26.95
C GLU A 622 44.55 -0.62 27.06
N THR A 623 44.60 0.25 26.04
CA THR A 623 43.73 1.43 25.96
C THR A 623 42.29 1.04 25.62
N TYR A 624 41.32 1.67 26.29
CA TYR A 624 39.90 1.52 25.99
C TYR A 624 39.15 2.85 26.16
N ALA A 625 37.94 2.91 25.61
CA ALA A 625 37.07 4.07 25.68
C ALA A 625 35.75 3.67 26.34
N VAL A 626 35.22 4.57 27.17
CA VAL A 626 33.91 4.44 27.79
C VAL A 626 33.21 5.78 27.67
N ILE A 627 32.01 5.76 27.11
CA ILE A 627 31.14 6.92 26.95
C ILE A 627 29.93 6.70 27.86
N ARG A 628 29.70 7.60 28.81
CA ARG A 628 28.52 7.58 29.68
C ARG A 628 27.54 8.66 29.25
N MET A 629 26.32 8.26 28.94
CA MET A 629 25.25 9.18 28.58
C MET A 629 24.43 9.48 29.82
N HIS A 630 24.51 10.72 30.31
CA HIS A 630 23.66 11.21 31.38
C HIS A 630 22.42 11.86 30.78
N VAL A 631 21.27 11.16 30.83
CA VAL A 631 19.97 11.79 30.57
C VAL A 631 19.66 12.69 31.76
N GLY A 632 19.78 14.01 31.57
CA GLY A 632 19.37 14.98 32.56
C GLY A 632 17.87 14.88 32.79
N VAL A 633 17.45 14.51 34.00
CA VAL A 633 16.07 14.69 34.44
C VAL A 633 15.80 16.19 34.39
N ALA A 634 14.83 16.61 33.56
CA ALA A 634 14.39 17.99 33.54
C ALA A 634 14.04 18.42 34.98
N ARG A 635 14.68 19.49 35.46
CA ARG A 635 14.33 20.11 36.74
C ARG A 635 12.84 20.49 36.69
N PRO A 636 12.07 20.28 37.78
CA PRO A 636 10.77 20.93 37.88
C PRO A 636 11.00 22.44 37.81
N ALA A 637 10.19 23.13 37.01
CA ALA A 637 10.14 24.57 36.98
C ALA A 637 9.55 25.07 38.31
N ASP A 638 10.39 25.26 39.32
CA ASP A 638 10.03 26.06 40.48
C ASP A 638 10.05 27.53 40.04
N GLY A 639 8.86 28.06 39.79
CA GLY A 639 8.64 29.48 39.65
C GLY A 639 8.75 30.17 41.01
N GLU A 640 9.83 30.89 41.22
CA GLU A 640 9.84 32.04 42.13
C GLU A 640 10.22 33.28 41.30
N GLN A 641 9.20 34.09 41.00
CA GLN A 641 9.38 35.49 40.63
C GLN A 641 9.97 36.22 41.85
N THR A 642 11.26 36.55 41.79
CA THR A 642 11.81 37.62 42.62
C THR A 642 11.53 38.95 41.94
N GLU A 643 10.71 39.77 42.59
CA GLU A 643 10.49 41.18 42.26
C GLU A 643 11.80 41.98 42.30
N ASP A 644 11.91 42.87 41.32
CA ASP A 644 13.02 43.76 41.01
C ASP A 644 13.05 44.95 41.98
N ASP A 645 14.13 45.07 42.75
CA ASP A 645 14.46 46.25 43.57
C ASP A 645 14.99 47.36 42.65
N GLY A 646 14.31 48.51 42.64
CA GLY A 646 14.67 49.69 41.84
C GLY A 646 16.00 50.36 42.23
N PRO A 647 16.62 51.17 41.36
CA PRO A 647 17.88 51.81 41.65
C PRO A 647 17.69 53.18 42.32
N GLU A 648 18.23 53.33 43.54
CA GLU A 648 18.60 54.65 44.09
C GLU A 648 19.95 55.12 43.52
N SER A 649 20.03 56.43 43.33
CA SER A 649 21.05 57.15 42.57
C SER A 649 22.38 57.32 43.33
N SER A 650 23.50 57.17 42.62
CA SER A 650 24.65 58.11 42.58
C SER A 650 25.64 57.72 41.49
#